data_AF-E0NS60-F1
#
_entry.id   AF-E0NS60-F1
#
_cell.length_a   1.000
_cell.length_b   1.000
_cell.length_c   1.000
_cell.angle_alpha   90.00
_cell.angle_beta   90.00
_cell.angle_gamma   90.00
#
_symmetry.space_group_name_H-M   'P 1'
#
loop_
_entity.id
_entity.type
_entity.pdbx_description
1 polymer ?
#
loop_
_entity_poly.entity_id
_entity_poly.type
_entity_poly.pdbx_seq_one_letter_code
_entity_poly.pdbx_strand_id
1 'polypeptide(L)'
;MRRFIILNILFVLSCLRGMACAGEYFTHDTNVFNIFYNDEYDNDSGDARLLFQKQLVDYWLKYVGEGSVRAQWKREPVYSEAAYFFENNCKRLFAAARRKGDVEMETYLKETVKYNHICEELSDVWEYPTKQQLTERKRILRNMQTVGLSYKGTRMKAQYALLYMRANLLLGEYATNRTYWLQTAADCTKGVYRDMMRSLYANALLHTGAFRRACDIYVEQGDWVSVRWALRKYRNIAGIQTIYKEDPNSPALTYLVQYFINGSNSCYEADPDAADDKAREDDRIVLLSFIEKDVLHHPAVRNKAMWLAVSAMLYYDMDSNDEAWQAINKAMQMQTDTRTKNSIRCIRLLISTAAKPLDNTYYDYLSTEFAWLIKQGKEQKNAYFNGVLDRIVYNELKTKLYDGGQKQLAVALIGMMDELSLPVEQYEFNEESSDVDTENSEYHYFGWEYTELLDEMTADELRDYFRYIAGTPANAIERFAFSRIYRGDDMFNDLIGTKYIARGDFATALTYLERVSMKNVNATDISFYADDRDYEKERWFVRQRAPEQDSDETADRPNMTENPKVNFCREMLQLERRFSLAREGEGKRGMAYDLATRYYQASCYGDCWYLTHNTQSWDDSARVNEKDFAATAIAYLNISKKSKDKDLQAKSLFAIAYICYQIEVWGCTYEHGEWFSDIPPYSPVYPAYRELAACVRRDKTQRDYITHCDILQEFMNSN
;
A
#
# COMPACT_ATOMS: atom_id res chain seq x y z
N MET A 1 -7.10 -17.74 41.35
CA MET A 1 -6.25 -18.16 40.22
C MET A 1 -6.85 -17.83 38.84
N ARG A 2 -7.51 -16.67 38.68
CA ARG A 2 -7.91 -16.10 37.37
C ARG A 2 -7.46 -14.64 37.17
N ARG A 3 -6.68 -14.11 38.12
CA ARG A 3 -6.11 -12.75 38.09
C ARG A 3 -4.57 -12.73 37.88
N PHE A 4 -3.93 -13.89 37.78
CA PHE A 4 -2.48 -14.02 37.57
C PHE A 4 -2.09 -14.44 36.14
N ILE A 5 -3.07 -14.70 35.26
CA ILE A 5 -2.83 -15.06 33.84
C ILE A 5 -2.84 -13.81 32.94
N ILE A 6 -3.62 -12.78 33.30
CA ILE A 6 -3.74 -11.54 32.51
C ILE A 6 -2.47 -10.67 32.61
N LEU A 7 -1.76 -10.71 33.75
CA LEU A 7 -0.51 -9.97 33.94
C LEU A 7 0.70 -10.60 33.22
N ASN A 8 0.68 -11.91 32.95
CA ASN A 8 1.76 -12.57 32.18
C ASN A 8 1.61 -12.35 30.67
N ILE A 9 0.39 -12.17 30.16
CA ILE A 9 0.17 -11.86 28.73
C ILE A 9 0.66 -10.42 28.42
N LEU A 10 0.49 -9.48 29.35
CA LEU A 10 1.02 -8.13 29.21
C LEU A 10 2.56 -8.06 29.34
N PHE A 11 3.18 -8.96 30.11
CA PHE A 11 4.64 -9.00 30.26
C PHE A 11 5.34 -9.67 29.05
N VAL A 12 4.68 -10.62 28.39
CA VAL A 12 5.18 -11.23 27.14
C VAL A 12 5.03 -10.27 25.95
N LEU A 13 4.00 -9.41 25.95
CA LEU A 13 3.85 -8.34 24.95
C LEU A 13 4.90 -7.23 25.09
N SER A 14 5.48 -7.01 26.28
CA SER A 14 6.59 -6.06 26.48
C SER A 14 7.98 -6.63 26.16
N CYS A 15 8.11 -7.96 25.99
CA CYS A 15 9.36 -8.60 25.55
C CYS A 15 9.40 -8.87 24.04
N LEU A 16 8.27 -8.69 23.35
CA LEU A 16 8.26 -8.50 21.90
C LEU A 16 8.45 -7.01 21.68
N ARG A 17 9.67 -6.59 21.32
CA ARG A 17 9.88 -5.28 20.68
C ARG A 17 8.97 -5.27 19.46
N GLY A 18 7.80 -4.65 19.60
CA GLY A 18 6.87 -4.47 18.52
C GLY A 18 7.61 -3.71 17.44
N MET A 19 7.87 -4.37 16.32
CA MET A 19 8.16 -3.76 15.04
C MET A 19 6.96 -2.86 14.69
N ALA A 20 6.94 -1.66 15.25
CA ALA A 20 5.94 -0.64 14.94
C ALA A 20 6.20 0.01 13.57
N CYS A 21 7.22 -0.46 12.86
CA CYS A 21 7.54 -0.11 11.48
C CYS A 21 7.74 -1.38 10.62
N ALA A 22 6.96 -2.44 10.86
CA ALA A 22 6.76 -3.42 9.78
C ALA A 22 5.89 -2.70 8.74
N GLY A 23 6.45 -2.36 7.57
CA GLY A 23 5.67 -1.82 6.47
C GLY A 23 4.48 -2.73 6.21
N GLU A 24 3.30 -2.15 6.00
CA GLU A 24 2.19 -2.91 5.42
C GLU A 24 2.69 -3.44 4.07
N TYR A 25 2.95 -4.74 3.98
CA TYR A 25 3.25 -5.36 2.69
C TYR A 25 2.04 -5.15 1.77
N PHE A 26 2.29 -4.81 0.50
CA PHE A 26 1.24 -4.66 -0.49
C PHE A 26 0.38 -5.93 -0.54
N THR A 27 -0.93 -5.77 -0.37
CA THR A 27 -1.88 -6.89 -0.52
C THR A 27 -2.54 -6.79 -1.90
N HIS A 28 -2.11 -7.63 -2.83
CA HIS A 28 -2.64 -7.69 -4.21
C HIS A 28 -3.96 -8.47 -4.30
N ASP A 29 -4.83 -8.31 -3.32
CA ASP A 29 -5.97 -9.22 -3.06
C ASP A 29 -7.30 -8.68 -3.59
N THR A 30 -7.26 -7.86 -4.66
CA THR A 30 -8.48 -7.28 -5.23
C THR A 30 -9.51 -8.37 -5.58
N ASN A 31 -10.74 -8.20 -5.12
CA ASN A 31 -11.83 -9.12 -5.40
C ASN A 31 -12.27 -9.05 -6.87
N VAL A 32 -11.98 -10.09 -7.67
CA VAL A 32 -12.31 -10.12 -9.11
C VAL A 32 -13.82 -10.25 -9.37
N PHE A 33 -14.57 -10.91 -8.49
CA PHE A 33 -16.02 -11.04 -8.63
C PHE A 33 -16.74 -9.78 -8.12
N ASN A 34 -17.22 -8.94 -9.04
CA ASN A 34 -17.73 -7.60 -8.75
C ASN A 34 -18.99 -7.26 -9.57
N ILE A 35 -20.13 -7.74 -9.11
CA ILE A 35 -21.46 -7.56 -9.71
C ILE A 35 -22.39 -6.64 -8.89
N PHE A 36 -21.99 -6.25 -7.68
CA PHE A 36 -22.68 -5.37 -6.75
C PHE A 36 -21.79 -4.18 -6.37
N TYR A 37 -22.38 -3.00 -6.22
CA TYR A 37 -21.68 -1.79 -5.81
C TYR A 37 -21.07 -1.96 -4.42
N ASN A 38 -19.75 -1.79 -4.31
CA ASN A 38 -19.04 -1.72 -3.04
C ASN A 38 -18.20 -0.45 -3.02
N ASP A 39 -18.39 0.38 -1.99
CA ASP A 39 -17.76 1.69 -1.83
C ASP A 39 -16.23 1.61 -1.73
N GLU A 40 -15.68 0.44 -1.39
CA GLU A 40 -14.24 0.16 -1.25
C GLU A 40 -13.45 0.26 -2.57
N TYR A 41 -14.09 -0.03 -3.71
CA TYR A 41 -13.47 0.02 -5.04
C TYR A 41 -14.13 1.06 -5.97
N ASP A 42 -15.38 1.43 -5.70
CA ASP A 42 -16.18 2.28 -6.58
C ASP A 42 -16.12 3.79 -6.23
N ASN A 43 -15.50 4.18 -5.11
CA ASN A 43 -15.36 5.59 -4.71
C ASN A 43 -13.88 5.99 -4.47
N ASP A 44 -13.36 6.94 -5.26
CA ASP A 44 -12.02 7.57 -5.13
C ASP A 44 -11.71 8.16 -3.72
N SER A 45 -12.68 8.24 -2.81
CA SER A 45 -12.56 9.05 -1.60
C SER A 45 -12.25 8.27 -0.31
N GLY A 46 -12.11 6.94 -0.34
CA GLY A 46 -11.81 6.15 0.87
C GLY A 46 -12.83 6.29 2.01
N ASP A 47 -13.98 6.92 1.76
CA ASP A 47 -14.99 7.25 2.76
C ASP A 47 -16.26 6.49 2.38
N ALA A 48 -16.35 5.24 2.87
CA ALA A 48 -17.48 4.31 2.72
C ALA A 48 -18.81 4.81 3.35
N ARG A 49 -18.99 6.13 3.46
CA ARG A 49 -20.00 6.78 4.30
C ARG A 49 -21.13 7.46 3.55
N LEU A 50 -21.06 7.69 2.23
CA LEU A 50 -22.04 8.61 1.62
C LEU A 50 -22.52 8.22 0.22
N LEU A 51 -23.37 7.20 0.16
CA LEU A 51 -24.21 6.75 -0.97
C LEU A 51 -24.80 7.86 -1.87
N PHE A 52 -25.02 9.05 -1.31
CA PHE A 52 -25.65 10.20 -1.99
C PHE A 52 -24.77 11.46 -2.06
N GLN A 53 -23.52 11.41 -1.60
CA GLN A 53 -22.69 12.62 -1.44
C GLN A 53 -22.46 13.35 -2.76
N LYS A 54 -22.04 12.66 -3.82
CA LYS A 54 -21.78 13.29 -5.12
C LYS A 54 -23.02 14.02 -5.66
N GLN A 55 -24.18 13.37 -5.66
CA GLN A 55 -25.43 13.97 -6.09
C GLN A 55 -25.86 15.16 -5.20
N LEU A 56 -25.56 15.09 -3.90
CA LEU A 56 -25.85 16.15 -2.95
C LEU A 56 -24.90 17.35 -3.12
N VAL A 57 -23.61 17.08 -3.34
CA VAL A 57 -22.56 18.06 -3.67
C VAL A 57 -22.91 18.77 -4.97
N ASP A 58 -23.27 18.02 -6.03
CA ASP A 58 -23.69 18.58 -7.32
C ASP A 58 -24.91 19.51 -7.17
N TYR A 59 -25.89 19.10 -6.36
CA TYR A 59 -27.04 19.93 -6.05
C TYR A 59 -26.61 21.23 -5.36
N TRP A 60 -25.72 21.16 -4.37
CA TRP A 60 -25.28 22.33 -3.62
C TRP A 60 -24.36 23.24 -4.41
N LEU A 61 -23.46 22.71 -5.23
CA LEU A 61 -22.64 23.47 -6.20
C LEU A 61 -23.51 24.34 -7.09
N LYS A 62 -24.53 23.71 -7.71
CA LYS A 62 -25.53 24.43 -8.52
C LYS A 62 -26.29 25.47 -7.70
N TYR A 63 -26.62 25.17 -6.44
CA TYR A 63 -27.30 26.11 -5.56
C TYR A 63 -26.42 27.29 -5.14
N VAL A 64 -25.13 27.10 -4.84
CA VAL A 64 -24.26 28.22 -4.45
C VAL A 64 -23.77 29.03 -5.66
N GLY A 65 -23.82 28.43 -6.86
CA GLY A 65 -23.36 29.02 -8.12
C GLY A 65 -21.88 28.81 -8.37
N GLU A 66 -21.33 27.68 -7.92
CA GLU A 66 -19.92 27.32 -8.04
C GLU A 66 -19.74 26.16 -9.02
N GLY A 67 -18.62 26.16 -9.76
CA GLY A 67 -18.36 25.19 -10.83
C GLY A 67 -17.86 23.82 -10.37
N SER A 68 -16.95 23.78 -9.39
CA SER A 68 -16.49 22.54 -8.76
C SER A 68 -15.89 22.81 -7.38
N VAL A 69 -16.02 21.83 -6.47
CA VAL A 69 -15.39 21.88 -5.14
C VAL A 69 -13.87 21.81 -5.27
N ARG A 70 -13.35 20.99 -6.20
CA ARG A 70 -11.92 20.79 -6.44
C ARG A 70 -11.17 22.06 -6.86
N ALA A 71 -11.78 22.93 -7.66
CA ALA A 71 -11.20 24.24 -7.98
C ALA A 71 -11.07 25.17 -6.75
N GLN A 72 -11.89 24.93 -5.72
CA GLN A 72 -11.87 25.68 -4.47
C GLN A 72 -10.94 25.04 -3.43
N TRP A 73 -10.72 23.72 -3.46
CA TRP A 73 -9.69 23.05 -2.65
C TRP A 73 -8.30 23.66 -2.86
N LYS A 74 -7.99 24.06 -4.10
CA LYS A 74 -6.76 24.81 -4.44
C LYS A 74 -6.61 26.14 -3.68
N ARG A 75 -7.68 26.66 -3.08
CA ARG A 75 -7.73 27.97 -2.39
C ARG A 75 -8.01 27.85 -0.90
N GLU A 76 -8.71 26.80 -0.48
CA GLU A 76 -9.11 26.53 0.90
C GLU A 76 -9.04 25.00 1.12
N PRO A 77 -8.06 24.47 1.88
CA PRO A 77 -7.99 23.06 2.16
C PRO A 77 -9.19 22.64 3.02
N VAL A 78 -10.00 21.71 2.52
CA VAL A 78 -11.13 21.13 3.27
C VAL A 78 -11.00 19.61 3.29
N TYR A 79 -11.47 18.99 4.37
CA TYR A 79 -11.28 17.57 4.64
C TYR A 79 -12.05 16.65 3.68
N SER A 80 -13.19 17.09 3.14
CA SER A 80 -13.99 16.35 2.14
C SER A 80 -14.90 17.25 1.31
N GLU A 81 -15.47 16.73 0.22
CA GLU A 81 -16.42 17.50 -0.59
C GLU A 81 -17.69 17.85 0.17
N ALA A 82 -18.12 16.99 1.10
CA ALA A 82 -19.28 17.26 1.95
C ALA A 82 -18.95 18.32 3.00
N ALA A 83 -17.75 18.25 3.60
CA ALA A 83 -17.27 19.22 4.58
C ALA A 83 -17.39 20.65 4.06
N TYR A 84 -17.05 20.87 2.78
CA TYR A 84 -17.16 22.17 2.11
C TYR A 84 -18.53 22.87 2.28
N PHE A 85 -19.63 22.10 2.32
CA PHE A 85 -20.98 22.65 2.45
C PHE A 85 -21.55 22.56 3.86
N PHE A 86 -21.23 21.51 4.61
CA PHE A 86 -21.92 21.19 5.85
C PHE A 86 -21.14 21.58 7.13
N GLU A 87 -19.82 21.79 7.05
CA GLU A 87 -19.04 22.28 8.18
C GLU A 87 -19.48 23.67 8.66
N ASN A 88 -19.06 24.02 9.88
CA ASN A 88 -19.34 25.31 10.51
C ASN A 88 -20.84 25.66 10.48
N ASN A 89 -21.70 24.68 10.77
CA ASN A 89 -23.15 24.81 10.74
C ASN A 89 -23.68 25.34 9.39
N CYS A 90 -23.18 24.78 8.28
CA CYS A 90 -23.61 25.13 6.92
C CYS A 90 -23.39 26.62 6.56
N LYS A 91 -22.36 27.27 7.13
CA LYS A 91 -22.10 28.73 6.98
C LYS A 91 -22.12 29.19 5.51
N ARG A 92 -21.53 28.41 4.61
CA ARG A 92 -21.46 28.70 3.17
C ARG A 92 -22.85 28.68 2.52
N LEU A 93 -23.67 27.68 2.85
CA LEU A 93 -25.05 27.58 2.35
C LEU A 93 -25.93 28.72 2.87
N PHE A 94 -25.77 29.12 4.13
CA PHE A 94 -26.45 30.29 4.69
C PHE A 94 -26.04 31.60 4.00
N ALA A 95 -24.75 31.79 3.73
CA ALA A 95 -24.28 32.95 2.99
C ALA A 95 -24.87 32.99 1.58
N ALA A 96 -24.92 31.85 0.88
CA ALA A 96 -25.55 31.75 -0.43
C ALA A 96 -27.06 32.05 -0.38
N ALA A 97 -27.80 31.51 0.59
CA ALA A 97 -29.22 31.79 0.78
C ALA A 97 -29.49 33.28 1.02
N ARG A 98 -28.70 33.92 1.90
CA ARG A 98 -28.82 35.36 2.17
C ARG A 98 -28.51 36.22 0.94
N ARG A 99 -27.45 35.90 0.19
CA ARG A 99 -27.11 36.59 -1.06
C ARG A 99 -28.24 36.50 -2.09
N LYS A 100 -28.94 35.37 -2.13
CA LYS A 100 -30.07 35.12 -3.04
C LYS A 100 -31.42 35.63 -2.51
N GLY A 101 -31.49 36.13 -1.27
CA GLY A 101 -32.76 36.46 -0.62
C GLY A 101 -33.67 35.24 -0.38
N ASP A 102 -33.11 34.03 -0.33
CA ASP A 102 -33.86 32.77 -0.25
C ASP A 102 -34.20 32.41 1.20
N VAL A 103 -35.26 33.04 1.73
CA VAL A 103 -35.75 32.86 3.11
C VAL A 103 -36.22 31.43 3.36
N GLU A 104 -36.78 30.79 2.34
CA GLU A 104 -37.31 29.42 2.42
C GLU A 104 -36.15 28.41 2.54
N MET A 105 -35.06 28.59 1.79
CA MET A 105 -33.85 27.79 1.98
C MET A 105 -33.20 28.07 3.34
N GLU A 106 -33.11 29.33 3.77
CA GLU A 106 -32.56 29.66 5.09
C GLU A 106 -33.34 28.94 6.21
N THR A 107 -34.66 28.83 6.09
CA THR A 107 -35.51 28.12 7.04
C THR A 107 -35.21 26.61 7.03
N TYR A 108 -35.10 26.00 5.85
CA TYR A 108 -34.73 24.60 5.73
C TYR A 108 -33.33 24.29 6.30
N LEU A 109 -32.34 25.15 6.04
CA LEU A 109 -30.99 25.00 6.57
C LEU A 109 -30.97 25.08 8.10
N LYS A 110 -31.78 25.95 8.72
CA LYS A 110 -31.93 26.01 10.19
C LYS A 110 -32.41 24.68 10.77
N GLU A 111 -33.38 24.04 10.13
CA GLU A 111 -33.86 22.72 10.57
C GLU A 111 -32.83 21.62 10.29
N THR A 112 -32.08 21.71 9.20
CA THR A 112 -31.01 20.76 8.87
C THR A 112 -29.86 20.81 9.88
N VAL A 113 -29.44 22.00 10.32
CA VAL A 113 -28.42 22.16 11.37
C VAL A 113 -28.89 21.54 12.69
N LYS A 114 -30.16 21.78 13.09
CA LYS A 114 -30.73 21.14 14.29
C LYS A 114 -30.74 19.61 14.17
N TYR A 115 -31.07 19.08 12.99
CA TYR A 115 -31.05 17.65 12.73
C TYR A 115 -29.63 17.07 12.88
N ASN A 116 -28.64 17.70 12.24
CA ASN A 116 -27.24 17.24 12.30
C ASN A 116 -26.71 17.26 13.73
N HIS A 117 -27.02 18.29 14.51
CA HIS A 117 -26.63 18.36 15.92
C HIS A 117 -27.21 17.18 16.73
N ILE A 118 -28.48 16.81 16.51
CA ILE A 118 -29.07 15.63 17.16
C ILE A 118 -28.38 14.34 16.69
N CYS A 119 -27.97 14.24 15.43
CA CYS A 119 -27.23 13.08 14.93
C CYS A 119 -25.84 12.96 15.57
N GLU A 120 -25.10 14.07 15.71
CA GLU A 120 -23.81 14.13 16.42
C GLU A 120 -23.98 13.66 17.88
N GLU A 121 -24.99 14.18 18.56
CA GLU A 121 -25.40 13.80 19.92
C GLU A 121 -25.82 12.33 20.09
N LEU A 122 -26.20 11.65 19.01
CA LEU A 122 -26.53 10.22 19.01
C LEU A 122 -25.31 9.35 18.67
N SER A 123 -24.29 9.92 18.03
CA SER A 123 -23.04 9.25 17.69
C SER A 123 -22.01 9.25 18.82
N ASP A 124 -22.15 10.15 19.81
CA ASP A 124 -21.31 10.17 21.00
C ASP A 124 -21.58 8.93 21.88
N VAL A 125 -20.58 8.05 21.97
CA VAL A 125 -20.63 6.77 22.68
C VAL A 125 -20.10 6.85 24.11
N TRP A 126 -19.55 7.99 24.53
CA TRP A 126 -18.90 8.12 25.85
C TRP A 126 -19.83 8.69 26.92
N GLU A 127 -20.80 9.53 26.55
CA GLU A 127 -21.73 10.16 27.49
C GLU A 127 -23.20 9.73 27.27
N TYR A 128 -23.82 9.17 28.31
CA TYR A 128 -25.25 8.84 28.26
C TYR A 128 -26.12 10.10 28.40
N PRO A 129 -27.13 10.31 27.52
CA PRO A 129 -27.96 11.50 27.59
C PRO A 129 -28.86 11.50 28.83
N THR A 130 -28.99 12.65 29.47
CA THR A 130 -29.93 12.88 30.58
C THR A 130 -31.39 12.81 30.11
N LYS A 131 -32.32 12.57 31.04
CA LYS A 131 -33.77 12.60 30.75
C LYS A 131 -34.22 13.94 30.15
N GLN A 132 -33.60 15.04 30.58
CA GLN A 132 -33.90 16.38 30.07
C GLN A 132 -33.44 16.51 28.62
N GLN A 133 -32.23 16.08 28.28
CA GLN A 133 -31.73 16.05 26.89
C GLN A 133 -32.61 15.17 26.00
N LEU A 134 -33.02 13.98 26.46
CA LEU A 134 -33.94 13.12 25.70
C LEU A 134 -35.31 13.77 25.46
N THR A 135 -35.83 14.52 26.43
CA THR A 135 -37.11 15.24 26.30
C THR A 135 -36.99 16.39 25.31
N GLU A 136 -35.88 17.13 25.39
CA GLU A 136 -35.60 18.25 24.50
C GLU A 136 -35.39 17.78 23.05
N ARG A 137 -34.62 16.71 22.84
CA ARG A 137 -34.45 16.07 21.52
C ARG A 137 -35.81 15.70 20.92
N LYS A 138 -36.67 15.02 21.70
CA LYS A 138 -38.04 14.68 21.24
C LYS A 138 -38.85 15.92 20.87
N ARG A 139 -38.77 16.99 21.67
CA ARG A 139 -39.47 18.25 21.39
C ARG A 139 -39.00 18.88 20.07
N ILE A 140 -37.69 18.94 19.83
CA ILE A 140 -37.11 19.46 18.59
C ILE A 140 -37.57 18.63 17.39
N LEU A 141 -37.51 17.29 17.49
CA LEU A 141 -37.95 16.39 16.42
C LEU A 141 -39.46 16.53 16.10
N ARG A 142 -40.32 16.68 17.12
CA ARG A 142 -41.76 16.95 16.92
C ARG A 142 -42.03 18.29 16.23
N ASN A 143 -41.26 19.31 16.58
CA ASN A 143 -41.36 20.59 15.89
C ASN A 143 -40.91 20.46 14.42
N MET A 144 -39.81 19.74 14.17
CA MET A 144 -39.30 19.45 12.83
C MET A 144 -40.31 18.68 11.97
N GLN A 145 -41.00 17.67 12.54
CA GLN A 145 -42.13 16.99 11.89
C GLN A 145 -43.22 17.98 11.49
N THR A 146 -43.60 18.90 12.39
CA THR A 146 -44.64 19.91 12.14
C THR A 146 -44.21 20.85 11.01
N VAL A 147 -42.96 21.31 11.01
CA VAL A 147 -42.39 22.15 9.95
C VAL A 147 -42.40 21.42 8.61
N GLY A 148 -41.93 20.18 8.56
CA GLY A 148 -41.92 19.36 7.34
C GLY A 148 -43.32 19.11 6.77
N LEU A 149 -44.29 18.76 7.63
CA LEU A 149 -45.66 18.42 7.21
C LEU A 149 -46.50 19.64 6.82
N SER A 150 -46.26 20.79 7.45
CA SER A 150 -47.01 22.02 7.20
C SER A 150 -46.57 22.75 5.93
N TYR A 151 -45.40 22.41 5.38
CA TYR A 151 -44.89 23.01 4.16
C TYR A 151 -45.83 22.79 2.95
N LYS A 152 -46.30 23.88 2.34
CA LYS A 152 -47.22 23.88 1.18
C LYS A 152 -46.60 24.37 -0.13
N GLY A 153 -45.32 24.75 -0.12
CA GLY A 153 -44.61 25.19 -1.32
C GLY A 153 -44.34 24.03 -2.28
N THR A 154 -44.02 24.35 -3.53
CA THR A 154 -43.69 23.36 -4.57
C THR A 154 -42.18 23.23 -4.78
N ARG A 155 -41.42 24.29 -4.54
CA ARG A 155 -39.99 24.38 -4.85
C ARG A 155 -39.11 23.49 -3.98
N MET A 156 -39.36 23.45 -2.68
CA MET A 156 -38.58 22.68 -1.69
C MET A 156 -39.34 21.46 -1.16
N LYS A 157 -40.33 20.97 -1.92
CA LYS A 157 -41.22 19.87 -1.49
C LYS A 157 -40.44 18.62 -1.09
N ALA A 158 -39.42 18.21 -1.84
CA ALA A 158 -38.63 17.03 -1.55
C ALA A 158 -37.76 17.20 -0.29
N GLN A 159 -37.21 18.39 -0.08
CA GLN A 159 -36.36 18.75 1.07
C GLN A 159 -37.16 18.73 2.38
N TYR A 160 -38.34 19.35 2.39
CA TYR A 160 -39.22 19.34 3.56
C TYR A 160 -39.87 17.97 3.80
N ALA A 161 -40.17 17.20 2.74
CA ALA A 161 -40.60 15.81 2.88
C ALA A 161 -39.50 14.93 3.50
N LEU A 162 -38.23 15.11 3.10
CA LEU A 162 -37.09 14.40 3.70
C LEU A 162 -36.93 14.80 5.18
N LEU A 163 -37.07 16.08 5.50
CA LEU A 163 -37.02 16.58 6.87
C LEU A 163 -38.08 15.89 7.76
N TYR A 164 -39.31 15.78 7.26
CA TYR A 164 -40.39 15.05 7.94
C TYR A 164 -40.02 13.58 8.17
N MET A 165 -39.55 12.89 7.12
CA MET A 165 -39.21 11.46 7.23
C MET A 165 -38.01 11.20 8.14
N ARG A 166 -37.03 12.10 8.18
CA ARG A 166 -35.88 12.06 9.11
C ARG A 166 -36.30 12.22 10.56
N ALA A 167 -37.23 13.13 10.84
CA ALA A 167 -37.74 13.32 12.18
C ALA A 167 -38.54 12.10 12.66
N ASN A 168 -39.38 11.52 11.78
CA ASN A 168 -40.07 10.25 12.05
C ASN A 168 -39.09 9.10 12.34
N LEU A 169 -37.98 8.99 11.60
CA LEU A 169 -36.95 7.98 11.82
C LEU A 169 -36.41 8.06 13.26
N LEU A 170 -35.93 9.24 13.68
CA LEU A 170 -35.34 9.43 15.00
C LEU A 170 -36.36 9.35 16.15
N LEU A 171 -37.66 9.49 15.84
CA LEU A 171 -38.75 9.25 16.79
C LEU A 171 -39.23 7.78 16.83
N GLY A 172 -38.70 6.91 15.98
CA GLY A 172 -39.11 5.51 15.87
C GLY A 172 -40.48 5.31 15.20
N GLU A 173 -40.96 6.29 14.44
CA GLU A 173 -42.29 6.29 13.81
C GLU A 173 -42.27 5.66 12.42
N TYR A 174 -41.84 4.39 12.36
CA TYR A 174 -41.64 3.66 11.11
C TYR A 174 -42.93 3.48 10.30
N ALA A 175 -44.06 3.18 10.95
CA ALA A 175 -45.35 3.04 10.27
C ALA A 175 -45.82 4.37 9.62
N THR A 176 -45.54 5.50 10.27
CA THR A 176 -45.80 6.83 9.73
C THR A 176 -44.94 7.09 8.49
N ASN A 177 -43.64 6.77 8.55
CA ASN A 177 -42.75 6.89 7.40
C ASN A 177 -43.18 6.03 6.22
N ARG A 178 -43.58 4.78 6.48
CA ARG A 178 -44.10 3.88 5.45
C ARG A 178 -45.32 4.47 4.74
N THR A 179 -46.29 4.97 5.52
CA THR A 179 -47.52 5.57 4.99
C THR A 179 -47.23 6.83 4.18
N TYR A 180 -46.39 7.71 4.72
CA TYR A 180 -46.03 8.97 4.07
C TYR A 180 -45.28 8.76 2.76
N TRP A 181 -44.40 7.76 2.67
CA TRP A 181 -43.75 7.41 1.42
C TRP A 181 -44.76 7.02 0.34
N LEU A 182 -45.66 6.09 0.65
CA LEU A 182 -46.63 5.54 -0.29
C LEU A 182 -47.66 6.58 -0.77
N GLN A 183 -47.96 7.59 0.05
CA GLN A 183 -48.99 8.58 -0.25
C GLN A 183 -48.45 9.92 -0.76
N THR A 184 -47.16 10.21 -0.56
CA THR A 184 -46.63 11.56 -0.79
C THR A 184 -45.19 11.60 -1.26
N ALA A 185 -44.25 10.97 -0.54
CA ALA A 185 -42.83 11.14 -0.85
C ALA A 185 -42.42 10.46 -2.16
N ALA A 186 -43.05 9.33 -2.53
CA ALA A 186 -42.77 8.60 -3.77
C ALA A 186 -43.03 9.44 -5.03
N ASP A 187 -43.97 10.38 -4.97
CA ASP A 187 -44.38 11.28 -6.05
C ASP A 187 -43.53 12.56 -6.16
N CYS A 188 -42.55 12.74 -5.26
CA CYS A 188 -41.57 13.81 -5.42
C CYS A 188 -40.76 13.61 -6.72
N THR A 189 -40.30 14.71 -7.32
CA THR A 189 -39.42 14.67 -8.48
C THR A 189 -38.18 13.82 -8.18
N LYS A 190 -37.77 12.98 -9.14
CA LYS A 190 -36.55 12.19 -9.03
C LYS A 190 -35.34 13.10 -8.78
N GLY A 191 -34.48 12.70 -7.85
CA GLY A 191 -33.29 13.44 -7.44
C GLY A 191 -32.85 13.04 -6.02
N VAL A 192 -31.69 13.55 -5.61
CA VAL A 192 -30.98 13.11 -4.38
C VAL A 192 -31.87 13.04 -3.14
N TYR A 193 -32.73 14.04 -2.90
CA TYR A 193 -33.62 14.07 -1.73
C TYR A 193 -34.68 12.96 -1.75
N ARG A 194 -35.22 12.62 -2.91
CA ARG A 194 -36.18 11.51 -3.05
C ARG A 194 -35.49 10.18 -2.82
N ASP A 195 -34.27 10.02 -3.31
CA ASP A 195 -33.51 8.79 -3.16
C ASP A 195 -33.09 8.58 -1.69
N MET A 196 -32.70 9.65 -0.99
CA MET A 196 -32.52 9.61 0.48
C MET A 196 -33.80 9.21 1.21
N MET A 197 -34.97 9.74 0.82
CA MET A 197 -36.26 9.33 1.40
C MET A 197 -36.59 7.86 1.12
N ARG A 198 -36.16 7.33 -0.02
CA ARG A 198 -36.35 5.92 -0.37
C ARG A 198 -35.55 4.99 0.56
N SER A 199 -34.35 5.38 0.99
CA SER A 199 -33.59 4.65 2.02
C SER A 199 -34.29 4.67 3.38
N LEU A 200 -34.91 5.80 3.75
CA LEU A 200 -35.73 5.89 4.98
C LEU A 200 -36.99 5.03 4.90
N TYR A 201 -37.58 4.90 3.71
CA TYR A 201 -38.69 3.99 3.47
C TYR A 201 -38.25 2.53 3.58
N ALA A 202 -37.07 2.15 3.07
CA ALA A 202 -36.52 0.81 3.27
C ALA A 202 -36.32 0.50 4.76
N ASN A 203 -35.81 1.46 5.54
CA ASN A 203 -35.71 1.30 7.00
C ASN A 203 -37.09 1.10 7.64
N ALA A 204 -38.10 1.88 7.23
CA ALA A 204 -39.47 1.70 7.72
C ALA A 204 -40.06 0.32 7.37
N LEU A 205 -39.77 -0.22 6.18
CA LEU A 205 -40.17 -1.58 5.79
C LEU A 205 -39.51 -2.63 6.67
N LEU A 206 -38.22 -2.48 6.97
CA LEU A 206 -37.45 -3.36 7.85
C LEU A 206 -38.11 -3.47 9.24
N HIS A 207 -38.45 -2.33 9.85
CA HIS A 207 -39.08 -2.29 11.18
C HIS A 207 -40.58 -2.64 11.19
N THR A 208 -41.23 -2.73 10.02
CA THR A 208 -42.64 -3.12 9.90
C THR A 208 -42.83 -4.54 9.32
N GLY A 209 -41.78 -5.36 9.33
CA GLY A 209 -41.83 -6.78 8.96
C GLY A 209 -41.71 -7.07 7.46
N ALA A 210 -41.51 -6.05 6.62
CA ALA A 210 -41.31 -6.19 5.18
C ALA A 210 -39.81 -6.29 4.83
N PHE A 211 -39.10 -7.18 5.52
CA PHE A 211 -37.65 -7.37 5.43
C PHE A 211 -37.15 -7.50 3.99
N ARG A 212 -37.80 -8.35 3.17
CA ARG A 212 -37.34 -8.62 1.81
C ARG A 212 -37.30 -7.38 0.93
N ARG A 213 -38.41 -6.65 0.92
CA ARG A 213 -38.54 -5.44 0.13
C ARG A 213 -37.58 -4.34 0.59
N ALA A 214 -37.25 -4.29 1.88
CA ALA A 214 -36.23 -3.37 2.39
C ALA A 214 -34.85 -3.70 1.82
N CYS A 215 -34.43 -4.97 1.86
CA CYS A 215 -33.15 -5.42 1.30
C CYS A 215 -33.03 -5.12 -0.19
N ASP A 216 -34.07 -5.41 -0.99
CA ASP A 216 -34.04 -5.15 -2.42
C ASP A 216 -33.85 -3.65 -2.72
N ILE A 217 -34.51 -2.78 -1.95
CA ILE A 217 -34.35 -1.33 -2.10
C ILE A 217 -32.93 -0.91 -1.75
N TYR A 218 -32.36 -1.39 -0.64
CA TYR A 218 -31.00 -1.04 -0.26
C TYR A 218 -29.99 -1.46 -1.34
N VAL A 219 -30.13 -2.67 -1.91
CA VAL A 219 -29.27 -3.13 -3.01
C VAL A 219 -29.48 -2.29 -4.27
N GLU A 220 -30.72 -2.03 -4.67
CA GLU A 220 -31.01 -1.21 -5.86
C GLU A 220 -30.46 0.22 -5.73
N GLN A 221 -30.32 0.73 -4.50
CA GLN A 221 -29.74 2.04 -4.24
C GLN A 221 -28.22 2.01 -4.11
N GLY A 222 -27.60 0.84 -3.94
CA GLY A 222 -26.17 0.70 -3.64
C GLY A 222 -25.81 0.94 -2.16
N ASP A 223 -26.79 0.90 -1.24
CA ASP A 223 -26.62 1.19 0.20
C ASP A 223 -25.87 0.06 0.91
N TRP A 224 -24.56 -0.06 0.65
CA TRP A 224 -23.73 -1.17 1.11
C TRP A 224 -23.83 -1.37 2.63
N VAL A 225 -23.78 -0.29 3.42
CA VAL A 225 -23.86 -0.34 4.89
C VAL A 225 -25.17 -0.98 5.35
N SER A 226 -26.30 -0.54 4.78
CA SER A 226 -27.61 -1.07 5.14
C SER A 226 -27.81 -2.50 4.62
N VAL A 227 -27.35 -2.81 3.41
CA VAL A 227 -27.37 -4.16 2.83
C VAL A 227 -26.58 -5.11 3.73
N ARG A 228 -25.35 -4.72 4.09
CA ARG A 228 -24.45 -5.48 4.95
C ARG A 228 -25.12 -5.78 6.28
N TRP A 229 -25.67 -4.78 6.96
CA TRP A 229 -26.35 -5.01 8.23
C TRP A 229 -27.60 -5.90 8.07
N ALA A 230 -28.46 -5.63 7.10
CA ALA A 230 -29.75 -6.31 6.93
C ALA A 230 -29.58 -7.77 6.53
N LEU A 231 -28.65 -8.08 5.62
CA LEU A 231 -28.45 -9.42 5.08
C LEU A 231 -27.41 -10.27 5.85
N ARG A 232 -26.86 -9.78 6.98
CA ARG A 232 -25.80 -10.47 7.73
C ARG A 232 -26.05 -11.95 8.07
N LYS A 233 -27.31 -12.35 8.28
CA LYS A 233 -27.71 -13.73 8.59
C LYS A 233 -27.98 -14.61 7.37
N TYR A 234 -27.88 -14.05 6.16
CA TYR A 234 -28.22 -14.69 4.89
C TYR A 234 -26.99 -14.89 3.99
N ARG A 235 -25.79 -14.56 4.47
CA ARG A 235 -24.53 -14.61 3.70
C ARG A 235 -23.96 -16.03 3.50
N ASN A 236 -24.69 -17.06 3.93
CA ASN A 236 -24.39 -18.47 3.71
C ASN A 236 -25.33 -19.07 2.66
N ILE A 237 -25.08 -20.31 2.26
CA ILE A 237 -25.84 -20.98 1.20
C ILE A 237 -27.31 -21.12 1.53
N ALA A 238 -27.64 -21.48 2.78
CA ALA A 238 -29.03 -21.58 3.22
C ALA A 238 -29.76 -20.23 3.07
N GLY A 239 -29.07 -19.13 3.36
CA GLY A 239 -29.55 -17.78 3.14
C GLY A 239 -29.78 -17.47 1.66
N ILE A 240 -28.79 -17.75 0.80
CA ILE A 240 -28.90 -17.60 -0.67
C ILE A 240 -30.10 -18.39 -1.22
N GLN A 241 -30.21 -19.67 -0.86
CA GLN A 241 -31.31 -20.54 -1.28
C GLN A 241 -32.67 -20.03 -0.78
N THR A 242 -32.73 -19.49 0.44
CA THR A 242 -33.95 -18.89 1.00
C THR A 242 -34.39 -17.70 0.17
N ILE A 243 -33.48 -16.75 -0.12
CA ILE A 243 -33.81 -15.58 -0.94
C ILE A 243 -34.21 -16.00 -2.36
N TYR A 244 -33.47 -16.94 -2.96
CA TYR A 244 -33.76 -17.44 -4.30
C TYR A 244 -35.15 -18.09 -4.40
N LYS A 245 -35.53 -18.89 -3.40
CA LYS A 245 -36.84 -19.57 -3.37
C LYS A 245 -38.00 -18.56 -3.24
N GLU A 246 -37.79 -17.45 -2.53
CA GLU A 246 -38.76 -16.37 -2.42
C GLU A 246 -38.90 -15.59 -3.74
N ASP A 247 -37.76 -15.16 -4.31
CA ASP A 247 -37.71 -14.49 -5.60
C ASP A 247 -36.38 -14.81 -6.32
N PRO A 248 -36.40 -15.61 -7.40
CA PRO A 248 -35.18 -16.00 -8.12
C PRO A 248 -34.51 -14.83 -8.85
N ASN A 249 -35.14 -13.64 -8.87
CA ASN A 249 -34.60 -12.42 -9.44
C ASN A 249 -34.45 -11.29 -8.41
N SER A 250 -34.46 -11.60 -7.10
CA SER A 250 -34.26 -10.60 -6.06
C SER A 250 -32.91 -9.90 -6.24
N PRO A 251 -32.86 -8.55 -6.24
CA PRO A 251 -31.60 -7.82 -6.23
C PRO A 251 -30.65 -8.29 -5.12
N ALA A 252 -31.17 -8.67 -3.95
CA ALA A 252 -30.37 -9.15 -2.81
C ALA A 252 -29.45 -10.33 -3.17
N LEU A 253 -29.79 -11.13 -4.17
CA LEU A 253 -28.94 -12.23 -4.62
C LEU A 253 -27.59 -11.74 -5.16
N THR A 254 -27.52 -10.57 -5.82
CA THR A 254 -26.26 -10.01 -6.34
C THR A 254 -25.24 -9.75 -5.24
N TYR A 255 -25.66 -9.10 -4.15
CA TYR A 255 -24.85 -8.90 -2.96
C TYR A 255 -24.47 -10.22 -2.30
N LEU A 256 -25.43 -11.13 -2.10
CA LEU A 256 -25.19 -12.36 -1.35
C LEU A 256 -24.20 -13.29 -2.06
N VAL A 257 -24.33 -13.47 -3.37
CA VAL A 257 -23.39 -14.31 -4.12
C VAL A 257 -22.02 -13.63 -4.26
N GLN A 258 -21.96 -12.31 -4.43
CA GLN A 258 -20.68 -11.60 -4.41
C GLN A 258 -19.98 -11.73 -3.06
N TYR A 259 -20.72 -11.52 -1.96
CA TYR A 259 -20.17 -11.69 -0.62
C TYR A 259 -19.66 -13.11 -0.40
N PHE A 260 -20.44 -14.11 -0.82
CA PHE A 260 -20.06 -15.52 -0.67
C PHE A 260 -18.78 -15.85 -1.45
N ILE A 261 -18.66 -15.37 -2.70
CA ILE A 261 -17.49 -15.63 -3.55
C ILE A 261 -16.26 -14.83 -3.10
N ASN A 262 -16.42 -13.59 -2.65
CA ASN A 262 -15.30 -12.74 -2.21
C ASN A 262 -14.89 -13.01 -0.77
N GLY A 263 -15.79 -13.52 0.07
CA GLY A 263 -15.54 -13.84 1.48
C GLY A 263 -14.53 -14.98 1.70
N SER A 264 -14.08 -15.64 0.64
CA SER A 264 -12.90 -16.51 0.65
C SER A 264 -11.57 -15.75 0.62
N ASN A 265 -11.54 -14.49 0.18
CA ASN A 265 -10.33 -13.70 -0.10
C ASN A 265 -10.23 -12.35 0.67
N SER A 266 -11.23 -11.93 1.45
CA SER A 266 -11.18 -10.61 2.11
C SER A 266 -10.30 -10.63 3.38
N CYS A 267 -9.08 -10.09 3.26
CA CYS A 267 -8.11 -9.86 4.33
C CYS A 267 -8.58 -8.94 5.48
N TYR A 268 -9.75 -8.28 5.36
CA TYR A 268 -10.21 -7.29 6.35
C TYR A 268 -11.25 -7.76 7.35
N GLU A 269 -11.83 -8.95 7.20
CA GLU A 269 -12.71 -9.52 8.20
C GLU A 269 -12.48 -11.03 8.29
N ALA A 270 -11.38 -11.40 8.95
CA ALA A 270 -11.34 -12.67 9.63
C ALA A 270 -12.51 -12.67 10.62
N ASP A 271 -13.63 -13.29 10.22
CA ASP A 271 -14.66 -13.68 11.16
C ASP A 271 -13.94 -14.49 12.26
N PRO A 272 -13.98 -14.08 13.53
CA PRO A 272 -13.39 -14.89 14.61
C PRO A 272 -13.99 -16.29 14.69
N ASP A 273 -15.16 -16.49 14.06
CA ASP A 273 -15.86 -17.76 13.90
C ASP A 273 -15.63 -18.41 12.50
N ALA A 274 -14.63 -17.97 11.73
CA ALA A 274 -14.28 -18.53 10.43
C ALA A 274 -14.23 -20.06 10.51
N ALA A 275 -15.21 -20.69 9.85
CA ALA A 275 -15.33 -22.13 9.82
C ALA A 275 -14.07 -22.77 9.25
N ASP A 276 -13.73 -23.97 9.77
CA ASP A 276 -12.72 -24.90 9.26
C ASP A 276 -12.68 -24.89 7.71
N ASP A 277 -11.49 -24.87 7.11
CA ASP A 277 -11.30 -24.79 5.65
C ASP A 277 -12.11 -25.87 4.91
N LYS A 278 -12.35 -27.01 5.57
CA LYS A 278 -13.21 -28.09 5.06
C LYS A 278 -14.69 -27.70 4.94
N ALA A 279 -15.23 -26.94 5.89
CA ALA A 279 -16.63 -26.50 5.84
C ALA A 279 -16.87 -25.50 4.70
N ARG A 280 -15.84 -24.72 4.33
CA ARG A 280 -15.88 -23.81 3.18
C ARG A 280 -15.91 -24.58 1.85
N GLU A 281 -15.16 -25.66 1.75
CA GLU A 281 -15.14 -26.53 0.56
C GLU A 281 -16.47 -27.27 0.34
N ASP A 282 -17.05 -27.83 1.41
CA ASP A 282 -18.36 -28.49 1.35
C ASP A 282 -19.45 -27.50 0.87
N ASP A 283 -19.39 -26.25 1.37
CA ASP A 283 -20.28 -25.18 0.95
C ASP A 283 -20.14 -24.87 -0.56
N ARG A 284 -18.92 -24.75 -1.10
CA ARG A 284 -18.69 -24.51 -2.54
C ARG A 284 -19.36 -25.58 -3.41
N ILE A 285 -19.20 -26.85 -3.05
CA ILE A 285 -19.81 -27.99 -3.77
C ILE A 285 -21.34 -27.92 -3.70
N VAL A 286 -21.92 -27.61 -2.55
CA VAL A 286 -23.37 -27.50 -2.37
C VAL A 286 -23.94 -26.35 -3.22
N LEU A 287 -23.29 -25.19 -3.21
CA LEU A 287 -23.73 -24.04 -4.01
C LEU A 287 -23.63 -24.34 -5.51
N LEU A 288 -22.53 -24.94 -5.96
CA LEU A 288 -22.36 -25.33 -7.36
C LEU A 288 -23.46 -26.31 -7.79
N SER A 289 -23.71 -27.37 -7.01
CA SER A 289 -24.77 -28.34 -7.31
C SER A 289 -26.15 -27.69 -7.37
N PHE A 290 -26.44 -26.73 -6.49
CA PHE A 290 -27.70 -25.98 -6.51
C PHE A 290 -27.83 -25.14 -7.79
N ILE A 291 -26.75 -24.49 -8.23
CA ILE A 291 -26.78 -23.70 -9.46
C ILE A 291 -27.05 -24.59 -10.67
N GLU A 292 -26.31 -25.69 -10.79
CA GLU A 292 -26.41 -26.60 -11.93
C GLU A 292 -27.77 -27.27 -12.04
N LYS A 293 -28.29 -27.80 -10.93
CA LYS A 293 -29.52 -28.62 -10.93
C LYS A 293 -30.78 -27.76 -10.90
N ASP A 294 -30.77 -26.67 -10.15
CA ASP A 294 -31.99 -25.89 -9.89
C ASP A 294 -31.99 -24.57 -10.65
N VAL A 295 -30.92 -23.78 -10.56
CA VAL A 295 -30.92 -22.40 -11.06
C VAL A 295 -30.88 -22.31 -12.59
N LEU A 296 -29.95 -23.02 -13.23
CA LEU A 296 -29.76 -22.92 -14.68
C LEU A 296 -30.95 -23.47 -15.47
N HIS A 297 -31.69 -24.42 -14.89
CA HIS A 297 -32.88 -25.02 -15.50
C HIS A 297 -34.18 -24.26 -15.17
N HIS A 298 -34.17 -23.34 -14.20
CA HIS A 298 -35.37 -22.59 -13.86
C HIS A 298 -35.71 -21.55 -14.95
N PRO A 299 -36.93 -21.56 -15.53
CA PRO A 299 -37.29 -20.66 -16.62
C PRO A 299 -37.49 -19.19 -16.22
N ALA A 300 -37.73 -18.91 -14.93
CA ALA A 300 -37.99 -17.56 -14.42
C ALA A 300 -36.71 -16.79 -14.07
N VAL A 301 -35.55 -17.46 -14.01
CA VAL A 301 -34.26 -16.82 -13.73
C VAL A 301 -33.84 -15.99 -14.94
N ARG A 302 -33.77 -14.67 -14.76
CA ARG A 302 -33.42 -13.71 -15.82
C ARG A 302 -31.91 -13.63 -16.03
N ASN A 303 -31.14 -13.52 -14.95
CA ASN A 303 -29.68 -13.32 -15.03
C ASN A 303 -28.91 -14.64 -14.85
N LYS A 304 -29.06 -15.56 -15.79
CA LYS A 304 -28.29 -16.82 -15.79
C LYS A 304 -26.79 -16.62 -16.01
N ALA A 305 -26.40 -15.51 -16.65
CA ALA A 305 -25.00 -15.14 -16.85
C ALA A 305 -24.27 -14.96 -15.52
N MET A 306 -24.90 -14.24 -14.57
CA MET A 306 -24.38 -14.06 -13.21
C MET A 306 -24.14 -15.41 -12.51
N TRP A 307 -25.11 -16.32 -12.56
CA TRP A 307 -24.99 -17.64 -11.92
C TRP A 307 -23.91 -18.52 -12.56
N LEU A 308 -23.72 -18.45 -13.88
CA LEU A 308 -22.59 -19.12 -14.54
C LEU A 308 -21.24 -18.49 -14.15
N ALA A 309 -21.19 -17.18 -13.92
CA ALA A 309 -20.00 -16.52 -13.39
C ALA A 309 -19.66 -17.01 -11.98
N VAL A 310 -20.68 -17.20 -11.12
CA VAL A 310 -20.53 -17.82 -9.80
C VAL A 310 -19.99 -19.25 -9.94
N SER A 311 -20.59 -20.09 -10.79
CA SER A 311 -20.07 -21.44 -11.06
C SER A 311 -18.62 -21.42 -11.53
N ALA A 312 -18.24 -20.49 -12.41
CA ALA A 312 -16.88 -20.39 -12.93
C ALA A 312 -15.85 -20.06 -11.84
N MET A 313 -16.17 -19.14 -10.92
CA MET A 313 -15.32 -18.86 -9.76
C MET A 313 -15.22 -20.05 -8.81
N LEU A 314 -16.33 -20.74 -8.55
CA LEU A 314 -16.31 -21.95 -7.71
C LEU A 314 -15.43 -23.05 -8.32
N TYR A 315 -15.51 -23.29 -9.63
CA TYR A 315 -14.63 -24.25 -10.29
C TYR A 315 -13.16 -23.82 -10.24
N TYR A 316 -12.87 -22.54 -10.46
CA TYR A 316 -11.51 -21.99 -10.36
C TYR A 316 -10.93 -22.21 -8.96
N ASP A 317 -11.71 -21.87 -7.94
CA ASP A 317 -11.36 -22.03 -6.53
C ASP A 317 -11.15 -23.51 -6.10
N MET A 318 -11.67 -24.47 -6.89
CA MET A 318 -11.52 -25.93 -6.71
C MET A 318 -10.51 -26.54 -7.71
N ASP A 319 -9.66 -25.72 -8.34
CA ASP A 319 -8.66 -26.11 -9.37
C ASP A 319 -9.25 -26.84 -10.61
N SER A 320 -10.56 -26.76 -10.82
CA SER A 320 -11.29 -27.38 -11.94
C SER A 320 -11.31 -26.43 -13.14
N ASN A 321 -10.11 -26.16 -13.67
CA ASN A 321 -9.86 -25.06 -14.61
C ASN A 321 -10.56 -25.20 -15.98
N ASP A 322 -10.78 -26.43 -16.47
CA ASP A 322 -11.48 -26.65 -17.73
C ASP A 322 -12.98 -26.34 -17.60
N GLU A 323 -13.60 -26.77 -16.50
CA GLU A 323 -14.99 -26.48 -16.15
C GLU A 323 -15.19 -24.98 -15.91
N ALA A 324 -14.25 -24.34 -15.18
CA ALA A 324 -14.24 -22.90 -14.97
C ALA A 324 -14.22 -22.15 -16.31
N TRP A 325 -13.33 -22.56 -17.23
CA TRP A 325 -13.21 -21.97 -18.56
C TRP A 325 -14.46 -22.16 -19.40
N GLN A 326 -15.09 -23.34 -19.36
CA GLN A 326 -16.34 -23.60 -20.08
C GLN A 326 -17.51 -22.75 -19.53
N ALA A 327 -17.66 -22.70 -18.21
CA ALA A 327 -18.72 -21.94 -17.54
C ALA A 327 -18.63 -20.45 -17.85
N ILE A 328 -17.42 -19.84 -17.76
CA ILE A 328 -17.27 -18.41 -18.00
C ILE A 328 -17.44 -18.02 -19.48
N ASN A 329 -17.02 -18.86 -20.42
CA ASN A 329 -17.26 -18.61 -21.84
C ASN A 329 -18.75 -18.71 -22.20
N LYS A 330 -19.50 -19.61 -21.54
CA LYS A 330 -20.95 -19.65 -21.67
C LYS A 330 -21.58 -18.38 -21.10
N ALA A 331 -21.13 -17.90 -19.94
CA ALA A 331 -21.59 -16.65 -19.33
C ALA A 331 -21.37 -15.44 -20.26
N MET A 332 -20.19 -15.35 -20.90
CA MET A 332 -19.85 -14.27 -21.85
C MET A 332 -20.80 -14.14 -23.05
N GLN A 333 -21.48 -15.23 -23.43
CA GLN A 333 -22.42 -15.25 -24.56
C GLN A 333 -23.85 -14.85 -24.17
N MET A 334 -24.14 -14.72 -22.87
CA MET A 334 -25.48 -14.43 -22.36
C MET A 334 -25.73 -12.92 -22.20
N GLN A 335 -27.00 -12.51 -22.30
CA GLN A 335 -27.39 -11.15 -21.99
C GLN A 335 -27.40 -10.91 -20.48
N THR A 336 -26.80 -9.80 -20.05
CA THR A 336 -26.75 -9.34 -18.67
C THR A 336 -26.46 -7.84 -18.63
N ASP A 337 -26.50 -7.22 -17.46
CA ASP A 337 -26.17 -5.81 -17.28
C ASP A 337 -24.66 -5.53 -17.49
N THR A 338 -24.30 -4.27 -17.73
CA THR A 338 -22.92 -3.86 -18.02
C THR A 338 -21.94 -4.25 -16.93
N ARG A 339 -22.32 -4.14 -15.65
CA ARG A 339 -21.43 -4.43 -14.52
C ARG A 339 -21.14 -5.92 -14.45
N THR A 340 -22.18 -6.76 -14.50
CA THR A 340 -22.04 -8.21 -14.56
C THR A 340 -21.21 -8.63 -15.77
N LYS A 341 -21.43 -8.03 -16.95
CA LYS A 341 -20.63 -8.32 -18.15
C LYS A 341 -19.15 -7.98 -17.99
N ASN A 342 -18.84 -6.84 -17.38
CA ASN A 342 -17.47 -6.44 -17.09
C ASN A 342 -16.81 -7.40 -16.09
N SER A 343 -17.51 -7.77 -15.02
CA SER A 343 -17.00 -8.75 -14.04
C SER A 343 -16.79 -10.13 -14.66
N ILE A 344 -17.68 -10.62 -15.52
CA ILE A 344 -17.49 -11.88 -16.27
C ILE A 344 -16.20 -11.82 -17.10
N ARG A 345 -15.91 -10.68 -17.73
CA ARG A 345 -14.69 -10.49 -18.51
C ARG A 345 -13.43 -10.53 -17.62
N CYS A 346 -13.46 -9.88 -16.46
CA CYS A 346 -12.39 -9.93 -15.47
C CYS A 346 -12.17 -11.36 -14.94
N ILE A 347 -13.24 -12.08 -14.57
CA ILE A 347 -13.19 -13.48 -14.13
C ILE A 347 -12.61 -14.37 -15.23
N ARG A 348 -12.98 -14.13 -16.50
CA ARG A 348 -12.42 -14.88 -17.63
C ARG A 348 -10.93 -14.65 -17.79
N LEU A 349 -10.43 -13.43 -17.55
CA LEU A 349 -9.00 -13.16 -17.55
C LEU A 349 -8.30 -13.88 -16.38
N LEU A 350 -8.86 -13.84 -15.18
CA LEU A 350 -8.35 -14.60 -14.03
C LEU A 350 -8.25 -16.09 -14.37
N ILE A 351 -9.35 -16.75 -14.75
CA ILE A 351 -9.36 -18.19 -15.06
C ILE A 351 -8.37 -18.54 -16.18
N SER A 352 -8.13 -17.63 -17.12
CA SER A 352 -7.19 -17.89 -18.21
C SER A 352 -5.74 -18.07 -17.73
N THR A 353 -5.36 -17.48 -16.59
CA THR A 353 -4.02 -17.65 -16.01
C THR A 353 -3.79 -19.10 -15.62
N ALA A 354 -4.79 -19.82 -15.13
CA ALA A 354 -4.67 -21.25 -14.85
C ALA A 354 -4.92 -22.11 -16.11
N ALA A 355 -5.95 -21.76 -16.90
CA ALA A 355 -6.48 -22.63 -17.96
C ALA A 355 -5.74 -22.57 -19.32
N LYS A 356 -4.81 -21.63 -19.54
CA LYS A 356 -4.12 -21.45 -20.83
C LYS A 356 -2.61 -21.68 -20.76
N PRO A 357 -2.01 -22.32 -21.79
CA PRO A 357 -0.57 -22.43 -21.88
C PRO A 357 0.07 -21.07 -22.22
N LEU A 358 1.34 -20.93 -21.87
CA LEU A 358 2.15 -19.77 -22.22
C LEU A 358 2.58 -19.87 -23.70
N ASP A 359 1.82 -19.23 -24.58
CA ASP A 359 2.12 -19.14 -26.02
C ASP A 359 1.72 -17.78 -26.61
N ASN A 360 2.09 -17.53 -27.87
CA ASN A 360 1.79 -16.26 -28.55
C ASN A 360 0.29 -15.95 -28.64
N THR A 361 -0.57 -16.97 -28.76
CA THR A 361 -2.03 -16.77 -28.79
C THR A 361 -2.51 -16.23 -27.45
N TYR A 362 -1.98 -16.79 -26.35
CA TYR A 362 -2.31 -16.33 -25.02
C TYR A 362 -1.73 -14.94 -24.72
N TYR A 363 -0.53 -14.61 -25.21
CA TYR A 363 0.04 -13.27 -25.08
C TYR A 363 -0.74 -12.19 -25.84
N ASP A 364 -1.25 -12.51 -27.03
CA ASP A 364 -2.16 -11.62 -27.78
C ASP A 364 -3.45 -11.38 -26.99
N TYR A 365 -3.97 -12.43 -26.34
CA TYR A 365 -5.13 -12.33 -25.47
C TYR A 365 -4.85 -11.45 -24.23
N LEU A 366 -3.77 -11.70 -23.48
CA LEU A 366 -3.38 -10.92 -22.30
C LEU A 366 -3.23 -9.44 -22.63
N SER A 367 -2.48 -9.10 -23.69
CA SER A 367 -2.27 -7.70 -24.08
C SER A 367 -3.58 -6.98 -24.45
N THR A 368 -4.53 -7.69 -25.06
CA THR A 368 -5.87 -7.16 -25.38
C THR A 368 -6.70 -6.89 -24.12
N GLU A 369 -6.67 -7.81 -23.16
CA GLU A 369 -7.43 -7.66 -21.91
C GLU A 369 -6.81 -6.61 -20.98
N PHE A 370 -5.48 -6.52 -20.92
CA PHE A 370 -4.78 -5.49 -20.15
C PHE A 370 -5.08 -4.09 -20.70
N ALA A 371 -5.05 -3.92 -22.03
CA ALA A 371 -5.44 -2.66 -22.67
C ALA A 371 -6.89 -2.28 -22.34
N TRP A 372 -7.79 -3.27 -22.28
CA TRP A 372 -9.18 -3.04 -21.92
C TRP A 372 -9.35 -2.64 -20.45
N LEU A 373 -8.67 -3.31 -19.50
CA LEU A 373 -8.72 -2.97 -18.07
C LEU A 373 -8.25 -1.54 -17.82
N ILE A 374 -7.09 -1.15 -18.35
CA ILE A 374 -6.55 0.21 -18.23
C ILE A 374 -7.53 1.24 -18.80
N LYS A 375 -8.14 0.93 -19.96
CA LYS A 375 -9.15 1.80 -20.57
C LYS A 375 -10.38 1.94 -19.68
N GLN A 376 -10.89 0.86 -19.11
CA GLN A 376 -12.05 0.90 -18.22
C GLN A 376 -11.77 1.65 -16.92
N GLY A 377 -10.60 1.46 -16.30
CA GLY A 377 -10.19 2.21 -15.12
C GLY A 377 -10.21 3.72 -15.37
N LYS A 378 -9.67 4.17 -16.52
CA LYS A 378 -9.67 5.58 -16.92
C LYS A 378 -11.06 6.13 -17.27
N GLU A 379 -11.84 5.40 -18.06
CA GLU A 379 -13.17 5.85 -18.51
C GLU A 379 -14.20 5.89 -17.37
N GLN A 380 -14.11 4.93 -16.43
CA GLN A 380 -15.08 4.81 -15.33
C GLN A 380 -14.63 5.52 -14.06
N LYS A 381 -13.35 5.94 -13.97
CA LYS A 381 -12.73 6.44 -12.73
C LYS A 381 -13.01 5.49 -11.57
N ASN A 382 -12.54 4.25 -11.75
CA ASN A 382 -12.84 3.16 -10.85
C ASN A 382 -11.59 2.30 -10.64
N ALA A 383 -11.12 2.23 -9.39
CA ALA A 383 -9.92 1.52 -8.99
C ALA A 383 -10.04 -0.01 -9.18
N TYR A 384 -11.26 -0.56 -9.26
CA TYR A 384 -11.50 -1.99 -9.47
C TYR A 384 -10.72 -2.58 -10.65
N PHE A 385 -10.69 -1.91 -11.81
CA PHE A 385 -10.04 -2.46 -13.00
C PHE A 385 -8.51 -2.49 -12.86
N ASN A 386 -7.94 -1.49 -12.19
CA ASN A 386 -6.52 -1.47 -11.88
C ASN A 386 -6.18 -2.55 -10.85
N GLY A 387 -7.02 -2.70 -9.81
CA GLY A 387 -6.85 -3.75 -8.81
C GLY A 387 -6.97 -5.17 -9.38
N VAL A 388 -7.86 -5.40 -10.36
CA VAL A 388 -7.93 -6.69 -11.07
C VAL A 388 -6.65 -6.96 -11.85
N LEU A 389 -6.13 -5.95 -12.55
CA LEU A 389 -4.88 -6.09 -13.30
C LEU A 389 -3.71 -6.37 -12.35
N ASP A 390 -3.63 -5.63 -11.25
CA ASP A 390 -2.66 -5.79 -10.17
C ASP A 390 -2.64 -7.22 -9.62
N ARG A 391 -3.78 -7.70 -9.09
CA ARG A 391 -3.92 -9.09 -8.61
C ARG A 391 -3.46 -10.11 -9.64
N ILE A 392 -3.85 -9.95 -10.90
CA ILE A 392 -3.53 -10.91 -11.97
C ILE A 392 -2.03 -10.91 -12.28
N VAL A 393 -1.36 -9.76 -12.24
CA VAL A 393 0.09 -9.69 -12.44
C VAL A 393 0.84 -10.30 -11.26
N TYR A 394 0.57 -9.82 -10.04
CA TYR A 394 1.35 -10.17 -8.85
C TYR A 394 1.06 -11.58 -8.32
N ASN A 395 -0.21 -11.98 -8.21
CA ASN A 395 -0.58 -13.26 -7.61
C ASN A 395 -0.59 -14.41 -8.61
N GLU A 396 -1.01 -14.16 -9.85
CA GLU A 396 -1.29 -15.22 -10.83
C GLU A 396 -0.17 -15.39 -11.88
N LEU A 397 0.14 -14.32 -12.61
CA LEU A 397 1.07 -14.40 -13.74
C LEU A 397 2.53 -14.49 -13.29
N LYS A 398 2.93 -13.82 -12.20
CA LYS A 398 4.29 -13.92 -11.63
C LYS A 398 4.70 -15.39 -11.45
N THR A 399 3.89 -16.15 -10.70
CA THR A 399 4.11 -17.58 -10.45
C THR A 399 4.12 -18.39 -11.73
N LYS A 400 3.09 -18.24 -12.58
CA LYS A 400 2.99 -18.98 -13.85
C LYS A 400 4.18 -18.76 -14.78
N LEU A 401 4.64 -17.51 -14.89
CA LEU A 401 5.77 -17.14 -15.74
C LEU A 401 7.10 -17.64 -15.14
N TYR A 402 7.25 -17.62 -13.81
CA TYR A 402 8.42 -18.17 -13.14
C TYR A 402 8.54 -19.67 -13.37
N ASP A 403 7.45 -20.42 -13.18
CA ASP A 403 7.39 -21.86 -13.44
C ASP A 403 7.56 -22.20 -14.92
N GLY A 404 7.10 -21.30 -15.79
CA GLY A 404 7.28 -21.37 -17.25
C GLY A 404 8.68 -20.95 -17.74
N GLY A 405 9.61 -20.60 -16.85
CA GLY A 405 10.97 -20.19 -17.21
C GLY A 405 11.10 -18.80 -17.83
N GLN A 406 10.08 -17.95 -17.71
CA GLN A 406 9.99 -16.60 -18.28
C GLN A 406 10.07 -15.51 -17.19
N LYS A 407 11.06 -15.63 -16.31
CA LYS A 407 11.25 -14.74 -15.16
C LYS A 407 11.37 -13.27 -15.57
N GLN A 408 12.12 -12.97 -16.64
CA GLN A 408 12.31 -11.59 -17.09
C GLN A 408 10.99 -10.94 -17.54
N LEU A 409 10.08 -11.71 -18.15
CA LEU A 409 8.76 -11.19 -18.53
C LEU A 409 7.91 -10.89 -17.29
N ALA A 410 7.94 -11.76 -16.28
CA ALA A 410 7.23 -11.50 -15.01
C ALA A 410 7.73 -10.22 -14.33
N VAL A 411 9.05 -10.04 -14.23
CA VAL A 411 9.65 -8.82 -13.68
C VAL A 411 9.26 -7.58 -14.50
N ALA A 412 9.22 -7.69 -15.84
CA ALA A 412 8.79 -6.59 -16.70
C ALA A 412 7.30 -6.24 -16.54
N LEU A 413 6.44 -7.22 -16.25
CA LEU A 413 5.02 -6.97 -15.95
C LEU A 413 4.85 -6.28 -14.60
N ILE A 414 5.65 -6.62 -13.60
CA ILE A 414 5.65 -5.95 -12.30
C ILE A 414 6.15 -4.51 -12.43
N GLY A 415 7.26 -4.28 -13.15
CA GLY A 415 7.71 -2.92 -13.42
C GLY A 415 6.73 -2.09 -14.26
N MET A 416 5.95 -2.74 -15.14
CA MET A 416 4.83 -2.07 -15.81
C MET A 416 3.72 -1.68 -14.82
N MET A 417 3.44 -2.52 -13.81
CA MET A 417 2.42 -2.23 -12.80
C MET A 417 2.81 -1.02 -11.96
N ASP A 418 4.05 -0.91 -11.50
CA ASP A 418 4.50 0.26 -10.74
C ASP A 418 4.30 1.57 -11.52
N GLU A 419 4.64 1.59 -12.81
CA GLU A 419 4.41 2.74 -13.71
C GLU A 419 2.93 3.05 -13.95
N LEU A 420 2.05 2.04 -13.83
CA LEU A 420 0.59 2.22 -13.94
C LEU A 420 -0.06 2.59 -12.60
N SER A 421 0.53 2.18 -11.48
CA SER A 421 0.09 2.37 -10.10
C SER A 421 0.56 3.70 -9.52
N LEU A 422 1.48 4.41 -10.18
CA LEU A 422 1.75 5.83 -9.91
C LEU A 422 0.41 6.59 -9.92
N PRO A 423 -0.05 7.12 -8.77
CA PRO A 423 -1.47 7.39 -8.62
C PRO A 423 -1.88 8.55 -9.51
N VAL A 424 -2.92 8.31 -10.32
CA VAL A 424 -3.68 9.38 -11.00
C VAL A 424 -4.18 10.43 -9.98
N GLU A 425 -4.20 10.12 -8.68
CA GLU A 425 -4.64 11.01 -7.61
C GLU A 425 -3.52 11.64 -6.76
N GLN A 426 -2.32 11.05 -6.67
CA GLN A 426 -1.20 11.66 -5.93
C GLN A 426 -0.44 12.69 -6.78
N TYR A 427 -0.54 12.62 -8.11
CA TYR A 427 -0.04 13.67 -9.03
C TYR A 427 -1.14 14.57 -9.61
N GLU A 428 -2.35 14.53 -9.04
CA GLU A 428 -3.35 15.59 -9.26
C GLU A 428 -3.20 16.76 -8.26
N PHE A 429 -2.08 16.79 -7.51
CA PHE A 429 -1.48 18.05 -7.09
C PHE A 429 -0.79 18.68 -8.32
N ASN A 430 -1.56 19.56 -8.97
CA ASN A 430 -1.12 20.56 -9.95
C ASN A 430 -0.75 20.09 -11.39
N GLU A 431 -1.77 19.81 -12.21
CA GLU A 431 -1.70 20.00 -13.68
C GLU A 431 -1.46 21.47 -14.13
N GLU A 432 -1.18 22.40 -13.20
CA GLU A 432 -0.80 23.80 -13.46
C GLU A 432 0.45 24.25 -12.67
N SER A 433 1.15 23.35 -11.97
CA SER A 433 2.54 23.61 -11.57
C SER A 433 3.42 23.09 -12.67
N SER A 434 3.47 23.84 -13.76
CA SER A 434 4.56 23.80 -14.72
C SER A 434 5.91 24.25 -14.12
N ASP A 435 6.03 24.28 -12.78
CA ASP A 435 7.21 24.68 -12.01
C ASP A 435 7.61 23.63 -10.95
N VAL A 436 6.92 22.48 -10.85
CA VAL A 436 7.58 21.30 -10.29
C VAL A 436 8.19 20.61 -11.48
N ASP A 437 9.52 20.71 -11.60
CA ASP A 437 10.31 19.96 -12.56
C ASP A 437 9.83 18.51 -12.61
N THR A 438 9.01 18.16 -13.59
CA THR A 438 8.85 16.77 -14.06
C THR A 438 10.20 16.22 -14.56
N GLU A 439 11.23 17.07 -14.61
CA GLU A 439 12.62 16.70 -14.80
C GLU A 439 13.35 16.22 -13.52
N ASN A 440 12.78 16.40 -12.31
CA ASN A 440 13.41 16.07 -11.02
C ASN A 440 12.68 15.00 -10.21
N SER A 441 11.51 14.51 -10.64
CA SER A 441 10.80 13.41 -9.95
C SER A 441 11.29 12.01 -10.35
N GLU A 442 12.43 11.89 -11.06
CA GLU A 442 12.81 10.65 -11.75
C GLU A 442 13.24 9.49 -10.84
N TYR A 443 13.45 9.67 -9.53
CA TYR A 443 14.14 8.67 -8.72
C TYR A 443 13.71 8.60 -7.26
N HIS A 444 12.58 7.91 -7.00
CA HIS A 444 12.32 7.37 -5.67
C HIS A 444 12.68 5.88 -5.66
N TYR A 445 13.83 5.55 -5.05
CA TYR A 445 14.29 4.17 -4.82
C TYR A 445 13.46 3.41 -3.78
N PHE A 446 12.39 4.02 -3.25
CA PHE A 446 11.71 3.54 -2.06
C PHE A 446 10.31 3.01 -2.35
N GLY A 447 10.11 1.75 -1.95
CA GLY A 447 8.81 1.26 -1.53
C GLY A 447 7.97 0.55 -2.58
N TRP A 448 8.55 0.05 -3.67
CA TRP A 448 7.79 -0.68 -4.69
C TRP A 448 8.44 -2.05 -5.00
N GLU A 449 7.62 -3.09 -5.14
CA GLU A 449 8.08 -4.47 -5.32
C GLU A 449 8.96 -4.69 -6.57
N TYR A 450 8.83 -3.86 -7.61
CA TYR A 450 9.77 -3.93 -8.74
C TYR A 450 11.19 -3.62 -8.31
N THR A 451 11.39 -2.57 -7.50
CA THR A 451 12.71 -2.17 -7.02
C THR A 451 13.33 -3.22 -6.10
N GLU A 452 12.51 -3.88 -5.27
CA GLU A 452 12.93 -5.01 -4.45
C GLU A 452 13.38 -6.20 -5.33
N LEU A 453 12.61 -6.54 -6.37
CA LEU A 453 12.99 -7.59 -7.32
C LEU A 453 14.29 -7.27 -8.06
N LEU A 454 14.51 -6.00 -8.44
CA LEU A 454 15.78 -5.58 -9.04
C LEU A 454 16.94 -5.67 -8.04
N ASP A 455 16.69 -5.41 -6.76
CA ASP A 455 17.70 -5.47 -5.71
C ASP A 455 18.08 -6.92 -5.33
N GLU A 456 17.13 -7.85 -5.40
CA GLU A 456 17.40 -9.28 -5.20
C GLU A 456 18.25 -9.91 -6.31
N MET A 457 18.27 -9.31 -7.51
CA MET A 457 19.06 -9.81 -8.64
C MET A 457 20.57 -9.66 -8.40
N THR A 458 21.34 -10.64 -8.86
CA THR A 458 22.78 -10.49 -9.02
C THR A 458 23.11 -9.45 -10.10
N ALA A 459 24.35 -8.92 -10.09
CA ALA A 459 24.81 -7.96 -11.10
C ALA A 459 24.64 -8.50 -12.55
N ASP A 460 24.88 -9.80 -12.76
CA ASP A 460 24.77 -10.42 -14.08
C ASP A 460 23.30 -10.59 -14.51
N GLU A 461 22.41 -10.99 -13.59
CA GLU A 461 20.96 -11.09 -13.85
C GLU A 461 20.34 -9.73 -14.16
N LEU A 462 20.69 -8.69 -13.39
CA LEU A 462 20.19 -7.34 -13.61
C LEU A 462 20.64 -6.78 -14.96
N ARG A 463 21.90 -7.01 -15.34
CA ARG A 463 22.42 -6.65 -16.66
C ARG A 463 21.65 -7.36 -17.78
N ASP A 464 21.41 -8.65 -17.63
CA ASP A 464 20.73 -9.43 -18.65
C ASP A 464 19.24 -9.06 -18.74
N TYR A 465 18.60 -8.71 -17.62
CA TYR A 465 17.27 -8.14 -17.57
C TYR A 465 17.21 -6.76 -18.26
N PHE A 466 18.16 -5.86 -17.98
CA PHE A 466 18.22 -4.56 -18.65
C PHE A 466 18.36 -4.71 -20.17
N ARG A 467 19.21 -5.63 -20.64
CA ARG A 467 19.33 -5.97 -22.07
C ARG A 467 18.02 -6.52 -22.65
N TYR A 468 17.29 -7.32 -21.88
CA TYR A 468 16.01 -7.88 -22.29
C TYR A 468 14.97 -6.79 -22.54
N ILE A 469 14.75 -5.87 -21.59
CA ILE A 469 13.74 -4.79 -21.72
C ILE A 469 14.15 -3.69 -22.71
N ALA A 470 15.45 -3.49 -22.94
CA ALA A 470 15.98 -2.62 -23.99
C ALA A 470 15.94 -3.27 -25.39
N GLY A 471 15.69 -4.59 -25.44
CA GLY A 471 15.66 -5.37 -26.67
C GLY A 471 14.40 -5.17 -27.51
N THR A 472 14.33 -5.89 -28.63
CA THR A 472 13.11 -5.93 -29.45
C THR A 472 12.14 -6.95 -28.85
N PRO A 473 10.89 -6.54 -28.53
CA PRO A 473 9.91 -7.44 -27.95
C PRO A 473 9.50 -8.54 -28.95
N ALA A 474 9.58 -9.79 -28.51
CA ALA A 474 9.34 -10.99 -29.31
C ALA A 474 7.83 -11.29 -29.49
N ASN A 475 6.99 -10.87 -28.55
CA ASN A 475 5.55 -11.16 -28.55
C ASN A 475 4.72 -9.92 -28.14
N ALA A 476 3.39 -10.06 -28.15
CA ALA A 476 2.50 -8.92 -27.88
C ALA A 476 2.52 -8.47 -26.41
N ILE A 477 2.71 -9.38 -25.45
CA ILE A 477 2.74 -9.02 -24.04
C ILE A 477 4.05 -8.30 -23.67
N GLU A 478 5.18 -8.71 -24.26
CA GLU A 478 6.45 -7.97 -24.16
C GLU A 478 6.33 -6.58 -24.79
N ARG A 479 5.73 -6.48 -26.00
CA ARG A 479 5.45 -5.16 -26.61
C ARG A 479 4.63 -4.28 -25.68
N PHE A 480 3.63 -4.86 -25.03
CA PHE A 480 2.75 -4.15 -24.12
C PHE A 480 3.50 -3.64 -22.88
N ALA A 481 4.27 -4.51 -22.22
CA ALA A 481 5.05 -4.18 -21.02
C ALA A 481 6.19 -3.19 -21.33
N PHE A 482 6.99 -3.45 -22.35
CA PHE A 482 8.15 -2.63 -22.70
C PHE A 482 7.77 -1.20 -23.11
N SER A 483 6.54 -1.00 -23.59
CA SER A 483 6.03 0.34 -23.92
C SER A 483 5.60 1.18 -22.71
N ARG A 484 5.61 0.60 -21.50
CA ARG A 484 5.10 1.22 -20.26
C ARG A 484 6.08 1.18 -19.10
N ILE A 485 7.00 0.24 -19.09
CA ILE A 485 8.03 0.14 -18.06
C ILE A 485 9.11 1.22 -18.22
N TYR A 486 9.62 1.70 -17.10
CA TYR A 486 10.79 2.56 -17.06
C TYR A 486 12.05 1.84 -17.56
N ARG A 487 12.80 2.49 -18.45
CA ARG A 487 14.00 1.95 -19.13
C ARG A 487 15.15 2.96 -19.19
N GLY A 488 15.22 3.88 -18.22
CA GLY A 488 16.28 4.88 -18.19
C GLY A 488 17.65 4.26 -17.98
N ASP A 489 18.56 4.52 -18.91
CA ASP A 489 19.93 4.01 -18.88
C ASP A 489 20.67 4.40 -17.60
N ASP A 490 20.46 5.62 -17.10
CA ASP A 490 21.12 6.13 -15.88
C ASP A 490 20.82 5.26 -14.65
N MET A 491 19.55 4.87 -14.46
CA MET A 491 19.13 3.99 -13.36
C MET A 491 19.83 2.65 -13.41
N PHE A 492 19.71 1.96 -14.55
CA PHE A 492 20.22 0.61 -14.69
C PHE A 492 21.75 0.59 -14.67
N ASN A 493 22.41 1.59 -15.26
CA ASN A 493 23.87 1.72 -15.16
C ASN A 493 24.32 1.95 -13.70
N ASP A 494 23.62 2.77 -12.92
CA ASP A 494 23.93 2.94 -11.49
C ASP A 494 23.71 1.65 -10.71
N LEU A 495 22.54 1.01 -10.83
CA LEU A 495 22.23 -0.23 -10.13
C LEU A 495 23.20 -1.37 -10.47
N ILE A 496 23.43 -1.62 -11.77
CA ILE A 496 24.35 -2.66 -12.23
C ILE A 496 25.78 -2.35 -11.76
N GLY A 497 26.22 -1.10 -11.91
CA GLY A 497 27.52 -0.65 -11.48
C GLY A 497 27.74 -0.86 -9.98
N THR A 498 26.77 -0.44 -9.17
CA THR A 498 26.78 -0.59 -7.70
C THR A 498 26.84 -2.05 -7.27
N LYS A 499 26.07 -2.94 -7.91
CA LYS A 499 26.15 -4.38 -7.64
C LYS A 499 27.49 -5.00 -8.02
N TYR A 500 28.15 -4.51 -9.08
CA TYR A 500 29.53 -4.92 -9.37
C TYR A 500 30.53 -4.40 -8.33
N ILE A 501 30.33 -3.20 -7.75
CA ILE A 501 31.11 -2.75 -6.58
C ILE A 501 30.87 -3.68 -5.40
N ALA A 502 29.62 -4.00 -5.07
CA ALA A 502 29.28 -4.91 -3.96
C ALA A 502 29.91 -6.30 -4.11
N ARG A 503 30.11 -6.78 -5.34
CA ARG A 503 30.86 -8.02 -5.65
C ARG A 503 32.40 -7.86 -5.58
N GLY A 504 32.90 -6.63 -5.51
CA GLY A 504 34.33 -6.29 -5.57
C GLY A 504 34.91 -6.28 -6.98
N ASP A 505 34.08 -6.27 -8.03
CA ASP A 505 34.51 -6.15 -9.43
C ASP A 505 34.50 -4.69 -9.89
N PHE A 506 35.45 -3.92 -9.35
CA PHE A 506 35.56 -2.48 -9.60
C PHE A 506 35.82 -2.14 -11.09
N ALA A 507 36.49 -3.03 -11.82
CA ALA A 507 36.77 -2.81 -13.24
C ALA A 507 35.51 -2.89 -14.09
N THR A 508 34.66 -3.90 -13.85
CA THR A 508 33.38 -4.02 -14.54
C THR A 508 32.42 -2.91 -14.08
N ALA A 509 32.38 -2.58 -12.79
CA ALA A 509 31.56 -1.50 -12.25
C ALA A 509 31.78 -0.16 -13.00
N LEU A 510 33.05 0.22 -13.23
CA LEU A 510 33.40 1.44 -13.96
C LEU A 510 32.74 1.53 -15.34
N THR A 511 32.63 0.41 -16.06
CA THR A 511 32.07 0.41 -17.42
C THR A 511 30.59 0.82 -17.49
N TYR A 512 29.87 0.69 -16.38
CA TYR A 512 28.49 1.14 -16.22
C TYR A 512 28.43 2.51 -15.56
N LEU A 513 29.13 2.71 -14.44
CA LEU A 513 29.06 3.94 -13.64
C LEU A 513 29.56 5.18 -14.40
N GLU A 514 30.52 5.03 -15.32
CA GLU A 514 30.99 6.14 -16.18
C GLU A 514 29.93 6.62 -17.18
N ARG A 515 28.84 5.87 -17.37
CA ARG A 515 27.72 6.24 -18.25
C ARG A 515 26.61 6.96 -17.52
N VAL A 516 26.63 6.98 -16.19
CA VAL A 516 25.62 7.63 -15.36
C VAL A 516 25.82 9.14 -15.41
N SER A 517 24.80 9.88 -15.81
CA SER A 517 24.85 11.35 -15.89
C SER A 517 24.95 11.99 -14.50
N MET A 518 25.64 13.13 -14.39
CA MET A 518 25.69 13.88 -13.13
C MET A 518 24.31 14.42 -12.70
N LYS A 519 23.38 14.62 -13.64
CA LYS A 519 21.98 14.93 -13.33
C LYS A 519 21.39 13.81 -12.47
N ASN A 520 21.55 12.56 -12.90
CA ASN A 520 21.07 11.40 -12.14
C ASN A 520 21.80 11.27 -10.78
N VAL A 521 23.12 11.38 -10.76
CA VAL A 521 23.89 11.25 -9.50
C VAL A 521 23.38 12.25 -8.44
N ASN A 522 23.16 13.51 -8.82
CA ASN A 522 22.64 14.55 -7.91
C ASN A 522 21.13 14.41 -7.61
N ALA A 523 20.38 13.68 -8.44
CA ALA A 523 18.95 13.45 -8.23
C ALA A 523 18.64 12.30 -7.26
N THR A 524 19.61 11.43 -6.97
CA THR A 524 19.42 10.31 -6.04
C THR A 524 19.46 10.74 -4.57
N ASP A 525 18.70 10.06 -3.71
CA ASP A 525 18.71 10.31 -2.26
C ASP A 525 20.06 9.96 -1.61
N ILE A 526 20.90 9.16 -2.28
CA ILE A 526 22.25 8.87 -1.80
C ILE A 526 23.22 10.06 -1.94
N SER A 527 22.87 11.08 -2.73
CA SER A 527 23.71 12.27 -2.94
C SER A 527 24.05 12.99 -1.64
N PHE A 528 23.09 13.09 -0.71
CA PHE A 528 23.28 13.69 0.62
C PHE A 528 24.34 12.94 1.45
N TYR A 529 24.43 11.62 1.30
CA TYR A 529 25.45 10.84 1.96
C TYR A 529 26.79 10.94 1.25
N ALA A 530 26.78 11.07 -0.08
CA ALA A 530 27.99 11.12 -0.87
C ALA A 530 28.77 12.44 -0.74
N ASP A 531 28.07 13.57 -0.63
CA ASP A 531 28.71 14.90 -0.61
C ASP A 531 29.56 15.14 0.65
N ASP A 532 29.09 14.67 1.79
CA ASP A 532 29.70 14.94 3.11
C ASP A 532 30.55 13.79 3.67
N ARG A 533 30.68 12.67 2.95
CA ARG A 533 31.38 11.48 3.45
C ARG A 533 32.57 11.08 2.59
N ASP A 534 33.71 10.96 3.25
CA ASP A 534 34.99 10.60 2.68
C ASP A 534 35.36 9.16 3.06
N TYR A 535 35.48 8.28 2.06
CA TYR A 535 35.82 6.87 2.24
C TYR A 535 37.28 6.62 2.64
N GLU A 536 38.12 7.66 2.66
CA GLU A 536 39.50 7.59 3.17
C GLU A 536 39.59 7.80 4.69
N LYS A 537 38.52 8.30 5.33
CA LYS A 537 38.50 8.51 6.78
C LYS A 537 38.41 7.19 7.53
N GLU A 538 39.16 7.09 8.61
CA GLU A 538 39.16 5.94 9.49
C GLU A 538 37.88 5.91 10.34
N ARG A 539 36.89 5.09 9.93
CA ARG A 539 35.58 5.03 10.60
C ARG A 539 35.64 4.74 12.10
N TRP A 540 36.63 3.95 12.51
CA TRP A 540 36.88 3.59 13.91
C TRP A 540 37.40 4.75 14.77
N PHE A 541 37.84 5.86 14.16
CA PHE A 541 38.20 7.08 14.89
C PHE A 541 37.15 8.19 14.76
N VAL A 542 36.51 8.29 13.60
CA VAL A 542 35.54 9.36 13.31
C VAL A 542 34.31 8.79 12.62
N ARG A 543 33.13 9.07 13.19
CA ARG A 543 31.84 8.89 12.52
C ARG A 543 31.52 10.13 11.70
N GLN A 544 31.29 9.96 10.42
CA GLN A 544 30.85 10.99 9.48
C GLN A 544 29.32 11.04 9.51
N ARG A 545 28.77 11.87 10.41
CA ARG A 545 27.32 12.03 10.54
C ARG A 545 26.78 12.68 9.26
N ALA A 546 25.66 12.16 8.75
CA ALA A 546 24.90 12.94 7.78
C ALA A 546 24.38 14.22 8.47
N PRO A 547 24.16 15.31 7.72
CA PRO A 547 23.41 16.45 8.22
C PRO A 547 22.10 15.96 8.86
N GLU A 548 21.71 16.52 10.00
CA GLU A 548 20.36 16.33 10.51
C GLU A 548 19.41 16.84 9.42
N GLN A 549 18.65 15.92 8.81
CA GLN A 549 17.51 16.32 7.99
C GLN A 549 16.52 16.96 8.95
N ASP A 550 16.56 18.29 9.08
CA ASP A 550 15.34 19.02 9.35
C ASP A 550 14.36 18.53 8.29
N SER A 551 13.21 18.04 8.72
CA SER A 551 12.20 17.30 7.96
C SER A 551 11.56 18.06 6.79
N ASP A 552 12.17 19.16 6.36
CA ASP A 552 11.70 19.97 5.26
C ASP A 552 12.32 19.44 3.97
N GLU A 553 11.44 19.00 3.05
CA GLU A 553 11.70 18.61 1.66
C GLU A 553 12.37 19.73 0.80
N THR A 554 12.89 20.79 1.44
CA THR A 554 13.45 22.00 0.84
C THR A 554 14.96 22.15 1.04
N ALA A 555 15.66 21.16 1.58
CA ALA A 555 17.13 21.20 1.61
C ALA A 555 17.68 21.18 0.17
N ASP A 556 18.52 22.16 -0.19
CA ASP A 556 19.18 22.20 -1.49
C ASP A 556 19.96 20.89 -1.70
N ARG A 557 19.63 20.14 -2.76
CA ARG A 557 20.34 18.91 -3.10
C ARG A 557 21.82 19.22 -3.40
N PRO A 558 22.76 18.36 -2.99
CA PRO A 558 24.16 18.51 -3.34
C PRO A 558 24.37 18.64 -4.84
N ASN A 559 25.27 19.55 -5.23
CA ASN A 559 25.66 19.73 -6.63
C ASN A 559 27.05 19.13 -6.86
N MET A 560 27.14 17.80 -6.80
CA MET A 560 28.39 17.10 -7.05
C MET A 560 28.80 17.26 -8.51
N THR A 561 30.11 17.38 -8.73
CA THR A 561 30.71 17.50 -10.07
C THR A 561 31.33 16.19 -10.57
N GLU A 562 31.44 15.19 -9.69
CA GLU A 562 32.03 13.89 -9.98
C GLU A 562 31.19 12.76 -9.37
N ASN A 563 31.19 11.59 -9.99
CA ASN A 563 30.51 10.41 -9.45
C ASN A 563 31.41 9.72 -8.39
N PRO A 564 31.02 9.69 -7.11
CA PRO A 564 31.83 9.13 -6.02
C PRO A 564 32.09 7.63 -6.21
N LYS A 565 31.14 6.87 -6.77
CA LYS A 565 31.30 5.44 -7.06
C LYS A 565 32.38 5.21 -8.13
N VAL A 566 32.44 6.08 -9.14
CA VAL A 566 33.49 6.04 -10.18
C VAL A 566 34.87 6.32 -9.56
N ASN A 567 34.97 7.35 -8.73
CA ASN A 567 36.23 7.71 -8.06
C ASN A 567 36.72 6.56 -7.16
N PHE A 568 35.83 6.00 -6.35
CA PHE A 568 36.11 4.85 -5.51
C PHE A 568 36.63 3.65 -6.31
N CYS A 569 35.98 3.28 -7.41
CA CYS A 569 36.45 2.15 -8.24
C CYS A 569 37.85 2.38 -8.83
N ARG A 570 38.13 3.59 -9.35
CA ARG A 570 39.46 3.91 -9.90
C ARG A 570 40.54 3.81 -8.84
N GLU A 571 40.26 4.33 -7.65
CA GLU A 571 41.18 4.28 -6.53
C GLU A 571 41.41 2.85 -6.05
N MET A 572 40.35 2.06 -5.87
CA MET A 572 40.46 0.66 -5.45
C MET A 572 41.30 -0.16 -6.44
N LEU A 573 41.08 -0.02 -7.76
CA LEU A 573 41.89 -0.69 -8.77
C LEU A 573 43.37 -0.30 -8.69
N GLN A 574 43.67 0.97 -8.40
CA GLN A 574 45.04 1.44 -8.25
C GLN A 574 45.68 0.91 -6.97
N LEU A 575 44.97 0.98 -5.83
CA LEU A 575 45.45 0.53 -4.53
C LEU A 575 45.69 -0.98 -4.51
N GLU A 576 44.75 -1.78 -5.02
CA GLU A 576 44.88 -3.24 -5.08
C GLU A 576 46.05 -3.67 -5.96
N ARG A 577 46.21 -3.03 -7.13
CA ARG A 577 47.34 -3.29 -8.01
C ARG A 577 48.67 -2.95 -7.33
N ARG A 578 48.76 -1.78 -6.70
CA ARG A 578 49.97 -1.36 -5.97
C ARG A 578 50.29 -2.32 -4.84
N PHE A 579 49.29 -2.74 -4.07
CA PHE A 579 49.43 -3.72 -2.99
C PHE A 579 49.92 -5.08 -3.50
N SER A 580 49.35 -5.58 -4.61
CA SER A 580 49.75 -6.87 -5.19
C SER A 580 51.21 -6.88 -5.68
N LEU A 581 51.72 -5.73 -6.15
CA LEU A 581 53.08 -5.57 -6.65
C LEU A 581 54.08 -5.18 -5.55
N ALA A 582 53.59 -4.78 -4.37
CA ALA A 582 54.43 -4.36 -3.27
C ALA A 582 55.22 -5.53 -2.66
N ARG A 583 56.50 -5.29 -2.39
CA ARG A 583 57.36 -6.23 -1.63
C ARG A 583 56.95 -6.26 -0.17
N GLU A 584 57.14 -7.39 0.48
CA GLU A 584 56.93 -7.54 1.92
C GLU A 584 57.77 -6.50 2.71
N GLY A 585 57.14 -5.83 3.66
CA GLY A 585 57.77 -4.76 4.45
C GLY A 585 56.77 -3.72 4.94
N GLU A 586 57.26 -2.67 5.60
CA GLU A 586 56.39 -1.64 6.21
C GLU A 586 55.53 -0.91 5.17
N GLY A 587 56.06 -0.64 3.98
CA GLY A 587 55.27 0.00 2.91
C GLY A 587 54.03 -0.80 2.50
N LYS A 588 54.14 -2.14 2.41
CA LYS A 588 53.00 -3.02 2.11
C LYS A 588 51.99 -3.08 3.25
N ARG A 589 52.45 -2.95 4.50
CA ARG A 589 51.58 -2.92 5.68
C ARG A 589 50.79 -1.62 5.78
N GLY A 590 51.43 -0.48 5.47
CA GLY A 590 50.73 0.79 5.31
C GLY A 590 49.64 0.71 4.23
N MET A 591 49.97 0.18 3.05
CA MET A 591 48.99 -0.05 1.98
C MET A 591 47.86 -1.00 2.40
N ALA A 592 48.14 -2.03 3.22
CA ALA A 592 47.11 -2.91 3.74
C ALA A 592 46.14 -2.14 4.66
N TYR A 593 46.66 -1.26 5.52
CA TYR A 593 45.84 -0.40 6.35
C TYR A 593 44.96 0.53 5.51
N ASP A 594 45.55 1.17 4.50
CA ASP A 594 44.83 2.03 3.56
C ASP A 594 43.67 1.28 2.87
N LEU A 595 43.93 0.08 2.36
CA LEU A 595 42.91 -0.79 1.75
C LEU A 595 41.82 -1.17 2.76
N ALA A 596 42.19 -1.50 4.00
CA ALA A 596 41.21 -1.84 5.02
C ALA A 596 40.25 -0.69 5.34
N THR A 597 40.76 0.54 5.37
CA THR A 597 39.92 1.74 5.58
C THR A 597 38.87 1.88 4.48
N ARG A 598 39.28 1.79 3.20
CA ARG A 598 38.33 1.89 2.06
C ARG A 598 37.32 0.76 2.08
N TYR A 599 37.79 -0.47 2.28
CA TYR A 599 36.92 -1.65 2.35
C TYR A 599 35.88 -1.52 3.46
N TYR A 600 36.29 -1.08 4.66
CA TYR A 600 35.34 -0.96 5.76
C TYR A 600 34.37 0.21 5.57
N GLN A 601 34.83 1.35 5.06
CA GLN A 601 33.96 2.49 4.77
C GLN A 601 32.87 2.16 3.74
N ALA A 602 33.19 1.36 2.72
CA ALA A 602 32.23 0.93 1.71
C ALA A 602 31.33 -0.25 2.14
N SER A 603 31.56 -0.86 3.32
CA SER A 603 30.69 -1.91 3.85
C SER A 603 29.36 -1.34 4.35
N CYS A 604 28.35 -2.20 4.54
CA CYS A 604 27.05 -1.78 5.12
C CYS A 604 27.17 -1.18 6.53
N TYR A 605 28.28 -1.46 7.24
CA TYR A 605 28.61 -0.91 8.57
C TYR A 605 29.40 0.40 8.53
N GLY A 606 29.93 0.77 7.36
CA GLY A 606 30.69 2.00 7.14
C GLY A 606 29.81 3.22 6.95
N ASP A 607 30.40 4.41 6.99
CA ASP A 607 29.64 5.63 6.67
C ASP A 607 29.39 5.74 5.16
N CYS A 608 30.26 5.16 4.32
CA CYS A 608 30.16 5.24 2.86
C CYS A 608 29.44 4.00 2.26
N TRP A 609 28.47 3.44 2.97
CA TRP A 609 27.66 2.29 2.53
C TRP A 609 27.03 2.49 1.15
N TYR A 610 26.73 3.76 0.79
CA TYR A 610 26.13 4.14 -0.49
C TYR A 610 26.98 3.75 -1.70
N LEU A 611 28.26 3.41 -1.50
CA LEU A 611 29.15 2.92 -2.55
C LEU A 611 28.78 1.51 -3.02
N THR A 612 28.21 0.69 -2.13
CA THR A 612 27.87 -0.71 -2.40
C THR A 612 26.37 -0.99 -2.42
N HIS A 613 25.57 -0.09 -1.85
CA HIS A 613 24.12 -0.24 -1.75
C HIS A 613 23.40 1.06 -2.09
N ASN A 614 22.17 0.97 -2.59
CA ASN A 614 21.32 2.14 -2.85
C ASN A 614 20.29 2.39 -1.73
N THR A 615 20.24 1.51 -0.73
CA THR A 615 19.46 1.65 0.51
C THR A 615 20.30 1.14 1.70
N GLN A 616 19.97 1.59 2.92
CA GLN A 616 20.58 1.08 4.16
C GLN A 616 19.50 0.71 5.17
N SER A 617 19.65 -0.45 5.79
CA SER A 617 18.83 -0.96 6.87
C SER A 617 19.67 -1.25 8.13
N TRP A 618 19.04 -1.08 9.28
CA TRP A 618 19.54 -1.54 10.59
C TRP A 618 19.75 -3.06 10.69
N ASP A 619 19.15 -3.85 9.78
CA ASP A 619 19.34 -5.31 9.69
C ASP A 619 20.30 -5.72 8.56
N ASP A 620 21.00 -4.77 7.93
CA ASP A 620 21.92 -5.08 6.83
C ASP A 620 23.13 -5.91 7.27
N SER A 621 23.54 -6.78 6.35
CA SER A 621 24.77 -7.56 6.42
C SER A 621 25.32 -7.78 5.02
N ALA A 622 26.51 -8.36 4.89
CA ALA A 622 27.01 -8.78 3.58
C ALA A 622 26.05 -9.80 2.95
N ARG A 623 25.43 -9.46 1.82
CA ARG A 623 24.39 -10.28 1.21
C ARG A 623 24.99 -11.46 0.45
N VAL A 624 24.16 -12.45 0.14
CA VAL A 624 24.57 -13.59 -0.70
C VAL A 624 24.98 -13.06 -2.08
N ASN A 625 26.11 -13.56 -2.61
CA ASN A 625 26.74 -13.12 -3.87
C ASN A 625 27.48 -11.77 -3.83
N GLU A 626 27.53 -11.12 -2.67
CA GLU A 626 28.38 -9.94 -2.45
C GLU A 626 29.70 -10.33 -1.79
N LYS A 627 30.68 -9.45 -1.91
CA LYS A 627 31.92 -9.57 -1.16
C LYS A 627 31.66 -9.12 0.28
N ASP A 628 32.18 -9.86 1.25
CA ASP A 628 32.21 -9.37 2.63
C ASP A 628 33.32 -8.32 2.77
N PHE A 629 32.94 -7.06 2.57
CA PHE A 629 33.83 -5.90 2.64
C PHE A 629 34.44 -5.73 4.04
N ALA A 630 33.68 -6.01 5.10
CA ALA A 630 34.15 -5.87 6.49
C ALA A 630 35.15 -6.99 6.85
N ALA A 631 34.87 -8.24 6.48
CA ALA A 631 35.84 -9.33 6.63
C ALA A 631 37.09 -9.10 5.77
N THR A 632 36.94 -8.54 4.57
CA THR A 632 38.07 -8.16 3.71
C THR A 632 38.94 -7.10 4.39
N ALA A 633 38.34 -6.09 5.03
CA ALA A 633 39.07 -5.11 5.81
C ALA A 633 39.86 -5.76 6.96
N ILE A 634 39.24 -6.68 7.73
CA ILE A 634 39.92 -7.45 8.78
C ILE A 634 41.11 -8.24 8.21
N ALA A 635 40.98 -8.85 7.04
CA ALA A 635 42.07 -9.59 6.40
C ALA A 635 43.29 -8.70 6.11
N TYR A 636 43.07 -7.49 5.58
CA TYR A 636 44.14 -6.52 5.36
C TYR A 636 44.72 -5.96 6.67
N LEU A 637 43.88 -5.69 7.68
CA LEU A 637 44.36 -5.25 9.00
C LEU A 637 45.22 -6.31 9.69
N ASN A 638 44.95 -7.60 9.47
CA ASN A 638 45.80 -8.69 9.96
C ASN A 638 47.20 -8.72 9.31
N ILE A 639 47.34 -8.15 8.11
CA ILE A 639 48.66 -7.91 7.48
C ILE A 639 49.30 -6.68 8.12
N SER A 640 48.54 -5.58 8.25
CA SER A 640 49.02 -4.31 8.79
C SER A 640 49.48 -4.40 10.25
N LYS A 641 48.75 -5.11 11.12
CA LYS A 641 49.06 -5.23 12.56
C LYS A 641 50.43 -5.83 12.88
N LYS A 642 51.07 -6.47 11.88
CA LYS A 642 52.45 -7.00 11.96
C LYS A 642 53.51 -5.92 11.77
N SER A 643 53.12 -4.65 11.63
CA SER A 643 54.01 -3.49 11.50
C SER A 643 54.98 -3.38 12.66
N LYS A 644 56.21 -2.95 12.38
CA LYS A 644 57.16 -2.56 13.43
C LYS A 644 56.92 -1.14 13.91
N ASP A 645 56.23 -0.33 13.11
CA ASP A 645 55.71 0.97 13.54
C ASP A 645 54.62 0.73 14.58
N LYS A 646 54.88 1.20 15.80
CA LYS A 646 54.00 1.01 16.95
C LYS A 646 52.68 1.74 16.81
N ASP A 647 52.65 2.86 16.10
CA ASP A 647 51.42 3.60 15.84
C ASP A 647 50.53 2.80 14.88
N LEU A 648 51.07 2.39 13.73
CA LEU A 648 50.33 1.60 12.75
C LEU A 648 49.85 0.25 13.31
N GLN A 649 50.68 -0.41 14.11
CA GLN A 649 50.30 -1.64 14.81
C GLN A 649 49.10 -1.39 15.75
N ALA A 650 49.17 -0.37 16.59
CA ALA A 650 48.10 -0.04 17.54
C ALA A 650 46.81 0.36 16.83
N LYS A 651 46.89 1.20 15.79
CA LYS A 651 45.75 1.58 14.93
C LYS A 651 45.09 0.36 14.29
N SER A 652 45.89 -0.56 13.76
CA SER A 652 45.36 -1.77 13.11
C SER A 652 44.64 -2.69 14.08
N LEU A 653 45.18 -2.86 15.30
CA LEU A 653 44.51 -3.64 16.35
C LEU A 653 43.23 -2.99 16.84
N PHE A 654 43.23 -1.66 16.96
CA PHE A 654 42.04 -0.90 17.32
C PHE A 654 40.95 -1.05 16.27
N ALA A 655 41.30 -0.92 14.99
CA ALA A 655 40.39 -1.11 13.87
C ALA A 655 39.77 -2.53 13.86
N ILE A 656 40.56 -3.59 14.07
CA ILE A 656 40.02 -4.97 14.13
C ILE A 656 39.01 -5.10 15.26
N ALA A 657 39.33 -4.60 16.46
CA ALA A 657 38.43 -4.65 17.61
C ALA A 657 37.12 -3.90 17.33
N TYR A 658 37.22 -2.69 16.76
CA TYR A 658 36.06 -1.89 16.37
C TYR A 658 35.16 -2.62 15.35
N ILE A 659 35.74 -3.16 14.26
CA ILE A 659 34.96 -3.81 13.21
C ILE A 659 34.25 -5.06 13.76
N CYS A 660 34.96 -5.92 14.50
CA CYS A 660 34.35 -7.10 15.11
C CYS A 660 33.20 -6.72 16.03
N TYR A 661 33.33 -5.63 16.79
CA TYR A 661 32.28 -5.15 17.67
C TYR A 661 31.07 -4.67 16.87
N GLN A 662 31.27 -3.78 15.91
CA GLN A 662 30.19 -3.20 15.10
C GLN A 662 29.37 -4.25 14.33
N ILE A 663 30.00 -5.31 13.83
CA ILE A 663 29.28 -6.39 13.14
C ILE A 663 28.30 -7.09 14.09
N GLU A 664 28.69 -7.33 15.35
CA GLU A 664 27.87 -8.05 16.34
C GLU A 664 26.78 -7.18 16.97
N VAL A 665 26.99 -5.87 17.02
CA VAL A 665 26.07 -4.92 17.65
C VAL A 665 25.33 -4.03 16.66
N TRP A 666 25.41 -4.31 15.36
CA TRP A 666 24.72 -3.50 14.34
C TRP A 666 23.22 -3.44 14.63
N GLY A 667 22.64 -2.23 14.60
CA GLY A 667 21.24 -2.01 14.96
C GLY A 667 20.93 -2.02 16.47
N CYS A 668 21.90 -2.32 17.34
CA CYS A 668 21.70 -2.34 18.80
C CYS A 668 22.14 -1.03 19.48
N THR A 669 21.41 -0.65 20.54
CA THR A 669 21.75 0.48 21.42
C THR A 669 22.16 -0.05 22.78
N TYR A 670 23.43 0.13 23.16
CA TYR A 670 23.97 -0.25 24.47
C TYR A 670 24.43 0.96 25.28
N GLU A 671 24.17 0.94 26.58
CA GLU A 671 24.67 1.94 27.53
C GLU A 671 26.00 1.48 28.18
N HIS A 672 26.67 2.41 28.85
CA HIS A 672 27.88 2.10 29.60
C HIS A 672 27.61 1.03 30.68
N GLY A 673 28.47 0.00 30.76
CA GLY A 673 28.29 -1.17 31.62
C GLY A 673 27.58 -2.34 30.95
N GLU A 674 27.04 -2.16 29.74
CA GLU A 674 26.30 -3.18 29.01
C GLU A 674 26.93 -3.51 27.64
N TRP A 675 28.10 -2.93 27.30
CA TRP A 675 28.66 -3.06 25.95
C TRP A 675 28.96 -4.49 25.51
N PHE A 676 29.11 -5.43 26.46
CA PHE A 676 29.39 -6.83 26.19
C PHE A 676 28.30 -7.78 26.72
N SER A 677 27.11 -7.28 27.11
CA SER A 677 26.05 -8.08 27.75
C SER A 677 25.52 -9.20 26.86
N ASP A 678 25.30 -8.89 25.58
CA ASP A 678 24.62 -9.77 24.62
C ASP A 678 25.56 -10.30 23.54
N ILE A 679 26.88 -10.11 23.71
CA ILE A 679 27.88 -10.63 22.78
C ILE A 679 28.16 -12.11 23.12
N PRO A 680 27.98 -13.05 22.16
CA PRO A 680 28.21 -14.46 22.44
C PRO A 680 29.67 -14.75 22.85
N PRO A 681 29.94 -15.65 23.81
CA PRO A 681 31.31 -15.91 24.29
C PRO A 681 32.31 -16.38 23.22
N TYR A 682 31.81 -16.94 22.12
CA TYR A 682 32.60 -17.40 20.97
C TYR A 682 32.81 -16.32 19.89
N SER A 683 32.25 -15.12 20.10
CA SER A 683 32.36 -14.00 19.16
C SER A 683 33.82 -13.60 18.90
N PRO A 684 34.17 -13.21 17.66
CA PRO A 684 35.47 -12.62 17.31
C PRO A 684 35.81 -11.33 18.07
N VAL A 685 34.85 -10.69 18.75
CA VAL A 685 35.05 -9.50 19.57
C VAL A 685 36.06 -9.74 20.69
N TYR A 686 35.84 -10.79 21.49
CA TYR A 686 36.69 -11.09 22.65
C TYR A 686 38.17 -11.31 22.30
N PRO A 687 38.56 -12.15 21.32
CA PRO A 687 39.96 -12.29 20.94
C PRO A 687 40.56 -10.99 20.38
N ALA A 688 39.80 -10.20 19.62
CA ALA A 688 40.29 -8.92 19.08
C ALA A 688 40.58 -7.91 20.20
N TYR A 689 39.67 -7.74 21.16
CA TYR A 689 39.87 -6.85 22.31
C TYR A 689 40.98 -7.35 23.25
N ARG A 690 41.15 -8.66 23.43
CA ARG A 690 42.30 -9.21 24.18
C ARG A 690 43.64 -8.85 23.53
N GLU A 691 43.74 -8.96 22.21
CA GLU A 691 44.97 -8.63 21.48
C GLU A 691 45.27 -7.13 21.56
N LEU A 692 44.25 -6.27 21.42
CA LEU A 692 44.36 -4.83 21.58
C LEU A 692 44.78 -4.45 23.01
N ALA A 693 44.11 -4.97 24.03
CA ALA A 693 44.44 -4.71 25.44
C ALA A 693 45.88 -5.13 25.77
N ALA A 694 46.34 -6.28 25.26
CA ALA A 694 47.71 -6.73 25.44
C ALA A 694 48.73 -5.79 24.78
N CYS A 695 48.40 -5.18 23.63
CA CYS A 695 49.22 -4.16 22.99
C CYS A 695 49.27 -2.88 23.82
N VAL A 696 48.11 -2.39 24.28
CA VAL A 696 47.98 -1.16 25.09
C VAL A 696 48.73 -1.27 26.42
N ARG A 697 48.62 -2.40 27.13
CA ARG A 697 49.32 -2.64 28.40
C ARG A 697 50.85 -2.64 28.27
N ARG A 698 51.38 -2.90 27.07
CA ARG A 698 52.83 -2.91 26.79
C ARG A 698 53.37 -1.56 26.35
N ASP A 699 52.50 -0.62 25.98
CA ASP A 699 52.93 0.69 25.51
C ASP A 699 53.09 1.67 26.67
N LYS A 700 54.18 2.43 26.67
CA LYS A 700 54.50 3.40 27.74
C LYS A 700 53.77 4.72 27.54
N THR A 701 53.34 5.01 26.32
CA THR A 701 52.59 6.20 25.96
C THR A 701 51.30 5.76 25.30
N GLN A 702 50.18 6.02 25.98
CA GLN A 702 48.87 5.74 25.42
C GLN A 702 48.44 6.89 24.51
N ARG A 703 47.84 6.56 23.35
CA ARG A 703 47.29 7.55 22.42
C ARG A 703 45.88 7.93 22.85
N ASP A 704 45.46 9.14 22.51
CA ASP A 704 44.16 9.70 22.92
C ASP A 704 42.96 8.82 22.53
N TYR A 705 42.96 8.23 21.32
CA TYR A 705 41.86 7.37 20.88
C TYR A 705 41.74 6.06 21.69
N ILE A 706 42.81 5.63 22.38
CA ILE A 706 42.79 4.49 23.29
C ILE A 706 42.21 4.91 24.65
N THR A 707 42.62 6.07 25.15
CA THR A 707 42.19 6.58 26.46
C THR A 707 40.74 7.08 26.46
N HIS A 708 40.23 7.53 25.31
CA HIS A 708 38.84 7.97 25.14
C HIS A 708 37.88 6.86 24.68
N CYS A 709 38.36 5.62 24.48
CA CYS A 709 37.50 4.51 24.07
C CYS A 709 36.93 3.81 25.30
N ASP A 710 35.75 4.22 25.72
CA ASP A 710 35.14 3.68 26.93
C ASP A 710 34.89 2.17 26.82
N ILE A 711 34.52 1.65 25.65
CA ILE A 711 34.33 0.21 25.38
C ILE A 711 35.60 -0.59 25.69
N LEU A 712 36.76 -0.08 25.29
CA LEU A 712 38.04 -0.71 25.60
C LEU A 712 38.39 -0.60 27.09
N GLN A 713 38.10 0.54 27.73
CA GLN A 713 38.34 0.72 29.17
C GLN A 713 37.50 -0.26 30.00
N GLU A 714 36.22 -0.41 29.67
CA GLU A 714 35.33 -1.38 30.31
C GLU A 714 35.84 -2.81 30.12
N PHE A 715 36.24 -3.17 28.89
CA PHE A 715 36.82 -4.48 28.61
C PHE A 715 38.06 -4.78 29.47
N MET A 716 38.96 -3.79 29.59
CA MET A 716 40.21 -3.90 30.35
C MET A 716 40.02 -3.90 31.88
N ASN A 717 38.92 -3.33 32.37
CA ASN A 717 38.58 -3.31 33.80
C ASN A 717 37.85 -4.60 34.23
N SER A 718 37.12 -5.22 33.30
CA SER A 718 36.36 -6.45 33.53
C SER A 718 37.19 -7.74 33.31
N ASN A 719 38.38 -7.65 32.71
CA ASN A 719 39.29 -8.78 32.40
C ASN A 719 40.77 -8.42 32.51
#